data_AF-A0A3P6SE28-F1
#
_entry.id   AF-A0A3P6SE28-F1
#
_cell.length_a   1.000
_cell.length_b   1.000
_cell.length_c   1.000
_cell.angle_alpha   90.00
_cell.angle_beta   90.00
_cell.angle_gamma   90.00
#
_symmetry.space_group_name_H-M   'P 1'
#
loop_
_entity.id
_entity.type
_entity.pdbx_description
1 polymer ?
#
loop_
_entity_poly.entity_id
_entity_poly.type
_entity_poly.pdbx_seq_one_letter_code
_entity_poly.pdbx_strand_id
1 'polypeptide(L)'
;MASRILTNFSRSASRLLCDSKILRGIAIRTYASSSVTVQKGSLVPVNCQKQLHSSTSVLATADAVKKAAPTPVKPTVKGSKGRIVAVIGAVVDVQFDEGLPPILNGLEVSGRKPRLILEVSQHLGDNVVRTIAMDGTEGLVRGDEVIDTGDPIKIPVGPETLGRIMNVIGEPIDERGPINSKHFSPIHAEAPEFVDMSVEQEILVTGIKVVDLLAPYAKGGKIGLFGGAGVGKTVLIMELINNVAKAHGGYSVFAGVGERTREGNDLYHEMIEGGVIDLKGKNSKVSLVYGQMNEPPGARARVCLTGLTVAEYFRDQEGQDVLLFIDNIFRFTQAGSEVSALLGRIPSAVGYQPTLATDMGGMQERITTTKKGSITSVQAIYVPADDLTDPAPATTFAHLDATTVLSRGIAELAIYPAVDPLDSTSRIMDPNIVGQKHYDIARGVQKILQDYKSLQDIIAILGMDELSEEDKLVVSRARKIQKFLSQPFQVAEVFTGHKGKFVTLEETIKGFELILKGEMDHLPEVAFYMQGGIDDVVTKAEELAKQNKESFHSLKRLALSFFRIILGNKAVLELLFSYESEVFLLYACLENIGSTHEMCQEDEQGAQVSDTEISALVGWMATNSDGIHDMDIVEYCSRLGARNYNFMNYPVGGMKRSSWLPEKDGVPPPIDLPDLQLDVKLWGTYVIGRISDWIDCDANESWLADLSCVEIEKELNYMTYMPLRVLTLELKHRDSPKLAEILTKWMWTRNMTYSVWVFLPTDENQLPVVDCGQDARDIWGIWADFRSLCTNYPMQKLAVGLRLCPNLADEFLEPQLYKRWHAEPLCSFCIETSIFTSSGQYGKCTLPPAHYRLLMDLFVSMIQRPLIHSNSSEQVDEHLRLQYVNMIKQLIREKAIRSKEAALVGNDDNVLFEYLGHREYIDTLQMPLQPLSDNLDSGTYAIFEEDSVKYDLYREAICHAIEDLVKIVGEEQSIVVYLLGAGRGPLMQMIIEAEELFNAKSCNRRDLLKLELYSMEKNAHAIVTLQFRNKYHWKSRVRIIEGDMRKLSEKVKAGQFPPPDLVVSELLGSFGDNELSPECLDSITDILRPTTISIPQQYTSYVAPIQSVRLHQKVLCCSGGTKYFERGFPGRGRLEPVKLQDGTYALP
;
A
#
# COMPACT_ATOMS: atom_id res chain seq x y z
N MET A 1 -52.67 -24.12 -14.71
CA MET A 1 -53.50 -23.64 -13.58
C MET A 1 -52.69 -23.22 -12.35
N ALA A 2 -51.65 -23.95 -11.93
CA ALA A 2 -50.84 -23.59 -10.74
C ALA A 2 -50.20 -22.18 -10.75
N SER A 3 -49.78 -21.68 -11.92
CA SER A 3 -49.21 -20.32 -12.08
C SER A 3 -50.16 -19.17 -11.66
N ARG A 4 -51.49 -19.38 -11.67
CA ARG A 4 -52.49 -18.37 -11.28
C ARG A 4 -52.77 -18.27 -9.76
N ILE A 5 -52.19 -19.15 -8.94
CA ILE A 5 -52.38 -19.12 -7.48
C ILE A 5 -51.22 -18.36 -6.80
N LEU A 6 -49.99 -18.53 -7.27
CA LEU A 6 -48.81 -17.85 -6.73
C LEU A 6 -48.82 -16.32 -6.96
N THR A 7 -49.42 -15.86 -8.07
CA THR A 7 -49.53 -14.42 -8.39
C THR A 7 -50.47 -13.64 -7.47
N ASN A 8 -51.39 -14.32 -6.75
CA ASN A 8 -52.31 -13.66 -5.81
C ASN A 8 -51.82 -13.60 -4.36
N PHE A 9 -50.78 -14.37 -3.98
CA PHE A 9 -50.23 -14.31 -2.62
C PHE A 9 -49.22 -13.17 -2.43
N SER A 10 -48.51 -12.79 -3.50
CA SER A 10 -47.51 -11.70 -3.49
C SER A 10 -48.12 -10.31 -3.26
N ARG A 11 -49.38 -10.07 -3.67
CA ARG A 11 -50.03 -8.73 -3.61
C ARG A 11 -50.69 -8.36 -2.27
N SER A 12 -50.62 -9.23 -1.25
CA SER A 12 -51.20 -8.95 0.08
C SER A 12 -50.17 -8.67 1.19
N ALA A 13 -48.87 -8.88 0.96
CA ALA A 13 -47.84 -8.66 1.98
C ALA A 13 -47.36 -7.21 2.10
N SER A 14 -47.50 -6.39 1.05
CA SER A 14 -46.98 -5.01 0.99
C SER A 14 -47.93 -3.92 1.51
N ARG A 15 -48.97 -4.28 2.30
CA ARG A 15 -50.00 -3.36 2.81
C ARG A 15 -50.17 -3.37 4.34
N LEU A 16 -49.25 -4.00 5.06
CA LEU A 16 -49.21 -4.05 6.52
C LEU A 16 -47.79 -3.71 7.00
N LEU A 17 -47.49 -2.40 7.08
CA LEU A 17 -46.50 -1.78 7.99
C LEU A 17 -46.38 -0.26 7.72
N CYS A 18 -47.52 0.43 7.69
CA CYS A 18 -47.61 1.89 7.74
C CYS A 18 -48.91 2.30 8.43
N ASP A 19 -48.96 2.16 9.76
CA ASP A 19 -49.67 3.10 10.66
C ASP A 19 -49.58 2.68 12.14
N SER A 20 -48.93 3.50 12.97
CA SER A 20 -49.55 4.16 14.14
C SER A 20 -48.51 4.95 14.96
N LYS A 21 -48.91 6.16 15.39
CA LYS A 21 -48.13 7.06 16.27
C LYS A 21 -48.72 7.03 17.67
N ILE A 22 -47.90 7.07 18.73
CA ILE A 22 -48.28 7.62 20.04
C ILE A 22 -47.10 8.38 20.70
N LEU A 23 -47.29 9.70 20.92
CA LEU A 23 -46.64 10.63 21.90
C LEU A 23 -45.09 10.82 21.85
N ARG A 24 -44.48 12.01 21.63
CA ARG A 24 -44.50 13.31 22.37
C ARG A 24 -44.30 13.13 23.90
N GLY A 25 -43.29 13.63 24.62
CA GLY A 25 -42.28 14.69 24.39
C GLY A 25 -42.48 15.84 25.41
N ILE A 26 -41.41 16.42 26.02
CA ILE A 26 -41.28 17.80 26.58
C ILE A 26 -40.00 18.00 27.43
N ALA A 27 -39.21 19.00 27.03
CA ALA A 27 -38.43 20.03 27.75
C ALA A 27 -37.51 19.76 28.99
N ILE A 28 -36.24 20.17 28.81
CA ILE A 28 -35.51 21.24 29.54
C ILE A 28 -35.62 21.31 31.08
N ARG A 29 -34.48 21.15 31.77
CA ARG A 29 -34.04 22.12 32.81
C ARG A 29 -32.54 22.11 33.12
N THR A 30 -31.98 23.31 33.22
CA THR A 30 -30.64 23.69 33.70
C THR A 30 -30.62 23.82 35.24
N TYR A 31 -29.45 24.27 35.79
CA TYR A 31 -29.10 24.46 37.21
C TYR A 31 -28.66 23.17 37.93
N ALA A 32 -27.69 23.16 38.87
CA ALA A 32 -26.76 24.17 39.41
C ALA A 32 -25.59 23.43 40.10
N SER A 33 -24.32 23.79 39.88
CA SER A 33 -23.46 24.69 40.69
C SER A 33 -22.94 24.12 42.04
N SER A 34 -21.87 24.75 42.55
CA SER A 34 -21.11 24.45 43.81
C SER A 34 -20.10 23.29 43.73
N SER A 35 -18.86 23.41 44.25
CA SER A 35 -18.14 24.60 44.76
C SER A 35 -16.66 24.33 45.08
N VAL A 36 -15.77 25.27 44.69
CA VAL A 36 -14.65 25.83 45.52
C VAL A 36 -13.52 24.82 45.93
N THR A 37 -12.23 25.05 45.66
CA THR A 37 -11.41 26.22 46.06
C THR A 37 -10.15 26.43 45.20
N VAL A 38 -9.62 27.65 45.20
CA VAL A 38 -8.43 28.13 44.47
C VAL A 38 -7.17 28.14 45.36
N GLN A 39 -5.98 27.85 44.80
CA GLN A 39 -4.70 28.60 44.94
C GLN A 39 -3.58 27.85 44.17
N LYS A 40 -2.97 28.41 43.11
CA LYS A 40 -1.98 29.53 42.99
C LYS A 40 -0.51 29.10 43.23
N GLY A 41 0.31 29.29 42.20
CA GLY A 41 1.79 29.26 42.22
C GLY A 41 2.35 28.28 41.18
N SER A 42 2.93 28.58 40.01
CA SER A 42 3.72 29.71 39.44
C SER A 42 5.18 29.30 39.16
N LEU A 43 5.57 29.29 37.88
CA LEU A 43 6.95 29.39 37.34
C LEU A 43 7.86 28.15 37.53
N VAL A 44 8.41 27.47 36.50
CA VAL A 44 9.43 27.87 35.47
C VAL A 44 10.83 28.07 36.12
N PRO A 45 12.01 27.70 35.53
CA PRO A 45 12.37 27.01 34.25
C PRO A 45 12.96 25.57 34.48
N VAL A 46 13.13 24.61 33.53
CA VAL A 46 13.73 24.49 32.16
C VAL A 46 15.24 24.14 32.13
N ASN A 47 15.60 23.23 31.21
CA ASN A 47 16.94 22.86 30.67
C ASN A 47 17.94 22.04 31.52
N CYS A 48 18.88 21.28 30.92
CA CYS A 48 18.86 20.48 29.67
C CYS A 48 20.16 19.65 29.54
N GLN A 49 20.14 18.61 28.69
CA GLN A 49 21.29 17.99 27.98
C GLN A 49 22.48 17.46 28.83
N LYS A 50 22.74 16.15 28.83
CA LYS A 50 23.34 15.31 27.76
C LYS A 50 24.82 15.61 27.46
N GLN A 51 25.63 14.62 27.84
CA GLN A 51 26.79 14.07 27.11
C GLN A 51 28.10 14.87 27.02
N LEU A 52 29.13 14.29 27.64
CA LEU A 52 30.40 14.07 26.95
C LEU A 52 30.24 12.97 25.88
N HIS A 53 31.06 13.03 24.82
CA HIS A 53 32.10 12.00 24.58
C HIS A 53 32.98 12.28 23.36
N SER A 54 34.02 11.45 23.19
CA SER A 54 35.08 11.46 22.16
C SER A 54 36.12 12.58 22.28
N SER A 55 37.37 12.45 21.85
CA SER A 55 38.31 11.30 21.67
C SER A 55 39.71 11.91 21.36
N THR A 56 40.87 11.24 21.28
CA THR A 56 41.32 9.82 21.44
C THR A 56 42.81 9.84 21.88
N SER A 57 43.47 8.67 21.97
CA SER A 57 44.71 8.33 21.21
C SER A 57 45.97 7.83 21.97
N VAL A 58 46.69 6.96 21.23
CA VAL A 58 48.10 6.51 21.31
C VAL A 58 48.53 5.44 22.34
N LEU A 59 49.29 4.50 21.79
CA LEU A 59 50.00 3.37 22.40
C LEU A 59 51.05 3.80 23.45
N ALA A 60 51.34 2.94 24.44
CA ALA A 60 52.70 2.38 24.68
C ALA A 60 52.80 1.53 25.98
N THR A 61 53.65 0.50 25.91
CA THR A 61 54.45 -0.14 27.00
C THR A 61 53.79 -0.65 28.29
N ALA A 62 54.09 -1.90 28.62
CA ALA A 62 53.93 -2.48 29.95
C ALA A 62 54.92 -1.89 30.99
N ASP A 63 54.65 -2.17 32.26
CA ASP A 63 55.53 -1.95 33.42
C ASP A 63 55.85 -0.50 33.85
N ALA A 64 54.81 0.29 34.13
CA ALA A 64 54.82 1.19 35.28
C ALA A 64 53.40 1.52 35.80
N VAL A 65 53.30 1.71 37.13
CA VAL A 65 52.17 2.20 37.95
C VAL A 65 51.46 1.15 38.82
N LYS A 66 52.18 0.70 39.87
CA LYS A 66 51.56 0.35 41.15
C LYS A 66 51.28 1.64 41.94
N LYS A 67 50.06 2.20 41.85
CA LYS A 67 49.36 3.00 42.90
C LYS A 67 48.17 3.78 42.31
N ALA A 68 46.98 3.18 42.38
CA ALA A 68 45.68 3.84 42.62
C ALA A 68 44.57 2.78 42.45
N ALA A 69 44.28 2.02 43.51
CA ALA A 69 43.07 1.20 43.50
C ALA A 69 41.86 2.12 43.75
N PRO A 70 40.77 2.04 42.96
CA PRO A 70 39.53 2.68 43.34
C PRO A 70 39.01 2.03 44.63
N THR A 71 38.60 2.85 45.59
CA THR A 71 37.96 2.38 46.83
C THR A 71 36.73 1.53 46.50
N PRO A 72 36.54 0.36 47.13
CA PRO A 72 35.35 -0.46 46.89
C PRO A 72 34.11 0.30 47.36
N VAL A 73 33.13 0.47 46.47
CA VAL A 73 31.80 0.96 46.82
C VAL A 73 31.16 -0.06 47.76
N LYS A 74 30.69 0.40 48.93
CA LYS A 74 29.99 -0.48 49.87
C LYS A 74 28.68 -0.98 49.24
N PRO A 75 28.31 -2.26 49.39
CA PRO A 75 27.03 -2.76 48.91
C PRO A 75 25.87 -2.01 49.59
N THR A 76 24.81 -1.74 48.83
CA THR A 76 23.62 -1.02 49.30
C THR A 76 22.87 -1.81 50.37
N VAL A 77 22.30 -1.09 51.34
CA VAL A 77 21.28 -1.64 52.23
C VAL A 77 19.97 -1.64 51.47
N LYS A 78 19.33 -2.81 51.34
CA LYS A 78 18.03 -2.97 50.66
C LYS A 78 17.00 -1.98 51.20
N GLY A 79 16.29 -1.29 50.30
CA GLY A 79 15.38 -0.21 50.67
C GLY A 79 16.06 1.15 50.89
N SER A 80 17.21 1.42 50.24
CA SER A 80 17.71 2.78 50.12
C SER A 80 16.66 3.66 49.42
N LYS A 81 16.51 4.89 49.91
CA LYS A 81 15.50 5.84 49.43
C LYS A 81 16.15 6.86 48.53
N GLY A 82 15.65 6.96 47.31
CA GLY A 82 15.98 8.00 46.35
C GLY A 82 14.83 8.97 46.15
N ARG A 83 15.10 10.06 45.42
CA ARG A 83 14.12 11.07 45.02
C ARG A 83 14.22 11.35 43.53
N ILE A 84 13.09 11.52 42.85
CA ILE A 84 13.07 11.89 41.43
C ILE A 84 13.63 13.32 41.25
N VAL A 85 14.67 13.46 40.43
CA VAL A 85 15.26 14.77 40.08
C VAL A 85 14.77 15.26 38.72
N ALA A 86 14.63 14.36 37.74
CA ALA A 86 14.11 14.69 36.41
C ALA A 86 13.30 13.55 35.80
N VAL A 87 12.36 13.92 34.93
CA VAL A 87 11.53 13.01 34.11
C VAL A 87 11.59 13.54 32.68
N ILE A 88 11.99 12.69 31.73
CA ILE A 88 12.20 13.04 30.32
C ILE A 88 11.57 11.92 29.46
N GLY A 89 10.26 11.99 29.28
CA GLY A 89 9.49 10.86 28.75
C GLY A 89 9.70 9.63 29.65
N ALA A 90 9.90 8.45 29.04
CA ALA A 90 10.14 7.20 29.76
C ALA A 90 11.49 7.10 30.50
N VAL A 91 12.31 8.16 30.54
CA VAL A 91 13.56 8.21 31.31
C VAL A 91 13.38 9.03 32.57
N VAL A 92 13.73 8.45 33.72
CA VAL A 92 13.62 9.08 35.04
C VAL A 92 14.99 9.10 35.72
N ASP A 93 15.47 10.28 36.11
CA ASP A 93 16.72 10.43 36.86
C ASP A 93 16.39 10.51 38.37
N VAL A 94 16.96 9.61 39.16
CA VAL A 94 16.71 9.44 40.60
C VAL A 94 18.00 9.67 41.38
N GLN A 95 17.98 10.55 42.37
CA GLN A 95 19.13 10.80 43.25
C GLN A 95 18.99 10.06 44.57
N PHE A 96 20.09 9.47 45.04
CA PHE A 96 20.19 8.80 46.33
C PHE A 96 21.11 9.60 47.27
N ASP A 97 20.76 9.71 48.55
CA ASP A 97 21.62 10.43 49.50
C ASP A 97 22.91 9.64 49.79
N GLU A 98 22.80 8.33 50.03
CA GLU A 98 23.91 7.38 50.14
C GLU A 98 23.57 6.03 49.48
N GLY A 99 24.57 5.38 48.87
CA GLY A 99 24.45 4.05 48.29
C GLY A 99 23.66 4.01 46.98
N LEU A 100 24.36 4.22 45.85
CA LEU A 100 23.74 4.07 44.53
C LEU A 100 23.37 2.61 44.26
N PRO A 101 22.14 2.32 43.79
CA PRO A 101 21.77 0.98 43.32
C PRO A 101 22.60 0.54 42.11
N PRO A 102 22.96 -0.75 41.98
CA PRO A 102 23.59 -1.30 40.79
C PRO A 102 22.84 -1.01 39.48
N ILE A 103 23.54 -1.11 38.35
CA ILE A 103 22.89 -1.12 37.03
C ILE A 103 22.02 -2.39 36.93
N LEU A 104 20.89 -2.29 36.23
CA LEU A 104 19.82 -3.29 36.09
C LEU A 104 18.94 -3.53 37.33
N ASN A 105 19.20 -2.89 38.48
CA ASN A 105 18.28 -2.95 39.62
C ASN A 105 16.93 -2.29 39.30
N GLY A 106 15.86 -2.87 39.85
CA GLY A 106 14.52 -2.28 39.85
C GLY A 106 14.32 -1.33 41.04
N LEU A 107 13.76 -0.16 40.79
CA LEU A 107 13.33 0.81 41.79
C LEU A 107 11.82 1.01 41.71
N GLU A 108 11.14 1.11 42.84
CA GLU A 108 9.69 1.26 42.92
C GLU A 108 9.29 2.67 43.35
N VAL A 109 8.37 3.32 42.62
CA VAL A 109 7.89 4.66 42.97
C VAL A 109 6.79 4.59 44.03
N SER A 110 7.02 5.23 45.17
CA SER A 110 6.14 5.13 46.34
C SER A 110 4.79 5.82 46.11
N GLY A 111 3.71 5.17 46.53
CA GLY A 111 2.37 5.78 46.57
C GLY A 111 1.66 5.94 45.22
N ARG A 112 2.27 5.52 44.11
CA ARG A 112 1.68 5.59 42.77
C ARG A 112 0.73 4.40 42.48
N LYS A 113 -0.34 4.65 41.72
CA LYS A 113 -1.20 3.62 41.10
C LYS A 113 -1.48 3.99 39.63
N PRO A 114 -1.34 3.07 38.67
CA PRO A 114 -0.77 1.72 38.79
C PRO A 114 0.69 1.74 39.26
N ARG A 115 1.18 0.58 39.71
CA ARG A 115 2.52 0.40 40.27
C ARG A 115 3.57 0.66 39.19
N LEU A 116 4.54 1.53 39.46
CA LEU A 116 5.60 1.85 38.53
C LEU A 116 6.95 1.33 39.03
N ILE A 117 7.59 0.52 38.19
CA ILE A 117 8.98 0.10 38.34
C ILE A 117 9.86 0.86 37.33
N LEU A 118 11.00 1.32 37.81
CA LEU A 118 12.06 1.97 37.06
C LEU A 118 13.30 1.06 37.06
N GLU A 119 13.90 0.73 35.92
CA GLU A 119 15.15 -0.04 35.84
C GLU A 119 16.36 0.90 35.73
N VAL A 120 17.38 0.73 36.58
CA VAL A 120 18.62 1.51 36.49
C VAL A 120 19.40 1.15 35.22
N SER A 121 19.64 2.13 34.36
CA SER A 121 20.34 1.93 33.08
C SER A 121 21.78 2.44 33.09
N GLN A 122 22.06 3.56 33.78
CA GLN A 122 23.41 4.12 33.90
C GLN A 122 23.54 5.02 35.13
N HIS A 123 24.76 5.18 35.64
CA HIS A 123 25.08 6.16 36.70
C HIS A 123 25.58 7.46 36.06
N LEU A 124 25.05 8.61 36.48
CA LEU A 124 25.38 9.91 35.88
C LEU A 124 26.51 10.66 36.60
N GLY A 125 26.72 10.38 37.90
CA GLY A 125 27.47 11.23 38.83
C GLY A 125 26.55 11.83 39.90
N ASP A 126 27.11 12.54 40.88
CA ASP A 126 26.37 13.26 41.95
C ASP A 126 25.28 12.44 42.68
N ASN A 127 25.56 11.15 42.86
CA ASN A 127 24.65 10.12 43.38
C ASN A 127 23.33 9.97 42.59
N VAL A 128 23.29 10.38 41.32
CA VAL A 128 22.15 10.24 40.41
C VAL A 128 22.29 9.00 39.54
N VAL A 129 21.26 8.16 39.57
CA VAL A 129 21.07 7.06 38.61
C VAL A 129 20.05 7.48 37.56
N ARG A 130 20.32 7.16 36.29
CA ARG A 130 19.36 7.27 35.20
C ARG A 130 18.65 5.95 35.02
N THR A 131 17.32 6.00 34.99
CA THR A 131 16.46 4.83 34.94
C THR A 131 15.52 4.87 33.72
N ILE A 132 14.98 3.71 33.36
CA ILE A 132 13.98 3.53 32.31
C ILE A 132 12.69 3.07 32.98
N ALA A 133 11.58 3.76 32.70
CA ALA A 133 10.26 3.41 33.22
C ALA A 133 9.63 2.24 32.46
N MET A 134 9.01 1.32 33.20
CA MET A 134 8.27 0.16 32.66
C MET A 134 6.77 0.44 32.44
N ASP A 135 6.29 1.61 32.82
CA ASP A 135 4.92 2.09 32.61
C ASP A 135 4.94 3.61 32.36
N GLY A 136 3.84 4.21 31.90
CA GLY A 136 3.74 5.63 31.51
C GLY A 136 4.14 6.57 32.65
N THR A 137 4.94 7.60 32.37
CA THR A 137 5.50 8.50 33.40
C THR A 137 4.60 9.67 33.78
N GLU A 138 3.35 9.71 33.32
CA GLU A 138 2.38 10.72 33.70
C GLU A 138 2.17 10.77 35.22
N GLY A 139 1.99 11.98 35.75
CA GLY A 139 1.75 12.20 37.19
C GLY A 139 2.97 12.11 38.10
N LEU A 140 4.18 11.78 37.59
CA LEU A 140 5.41 11.83 38.38
C LEU A 140 5.83 13.28 38.67
N VAL A 141 6.24 13.54 39.91
CA VAL A 141 6.69 14.85 40.39
C VAL A 141 8.14 14.75 40.88
N ARG A 142 8.91 15.84 40.70
CA ARG A 142 10.27 15.94 41.26
C ARG A 142 10.19 15.97 42.79
N GLY A 143 10.98 15.12 43.44
CA GLY A 143 10.95 14.89 44.88
C GLY A 143 10.15 13.65 45.30
N ASP A 144 9.41 13.01 44.40
CA ASP A 144 8.72 11.74 44.69
C ASP A 144 9.70 10.68 45.20
N GLU A 145 9.28 9.94 46.22
CA GLU A 145 10.11 8.95 46.91
C GLU A 145 10.19 7.64 46.10
N VAL A 146 11.41 7.21 45.80
CA VAL A 146 11.72 5.99 45.06
C VAL A 146 12.46 5.03 45.97
N ILE A 147 12.07 3.75 45.99
CA ILE A 147 12.65 2.73 46.87
C ILE A 147 13.46 1.75 46.01
N ASP A 148 14.75 1.54 46.34
CA ASP A 148 15.53 0.46 45.73
C ASP A 148 15.01 -0.91 46.21
N THR A 149 14.60 -1.76 45.27
CA THR A 149 14.16 -3.12 45.60
C THR A 149 15.33 -4.03 46.01
N GLY A 150 16.57 -3.60 45.71
CA GLY A 150 17.82 -4.29 46.01
C GLY A 150 18.19 -5.40 45.01
N ASP A 151 17.36 -5.63 44.00
CA ASP A 151 17.51 -6.68 42.99
C ASP A 151 17.11 -6.14 41.59
N PRO A 152 17.46 -6.82 40.48
CA PRO A 152 16.78 -6.62 39.20
C PRO A 152 15.28 -6.94 39.28
N ILE A 153 14.52 -6.55 38.25
CA ILE A 153 13.08 -6.87 38.15
C ILE A 153 12.88 -8.38 38.30
N LYS A 154 12.17 -8.80 39.35
CA LYS A 154 11.87 -10.20 39.68
C LYS A 154 10.43 -10.54 39.35
N ILE A 155 10.25 -11.62 38.59
CA ILE A 155 8.94 -12.09 38.09
C ILE A 155 8.60 -13.45 38.69
N PRO A 156 7.32 -13.82 38.84
CA PRO A 156 6.94 -15.17 39.23
C PRO A 156 7.28 -16.15 38.09
N VAL A 157 7.82 -17.31 38.45
CA VAL A 157 8.15 -18.39 37.51
C VAL A 157 7.61 -19.73 38.01
N GLY A 158 7.52 -20.73 37.13
CA GLY A 158 7.09 -22.08 37.45
C GLY A 158 5.71 -22.47 36.93
N PRO A 159 5.24 -23.70 37.21
CA PRO A 159 4.00 -24.23 36.65
C PRO A 159 2.76 -23.38 36.98
N GLU A 160 2.80 -22.57 38.04
CA GLU A 160 1.76 -21.63 38.41
C GLU A 160 1.55 -20.47 37.39
N THR A 161 2.47 -20.25 36.43
CA THR A 161 2.30 -19.26 35.33
C THR A 161 1.59 -19.84 34.09
N LEU A 162 1.40 -21.16 34.02
CA LEU A 162 0.78 -21.80 32.85
C LEU A 162 -0.69 -21.42 32.70
N GLY A 163 -1.07 -21.05 31.48
CA GLY A 163 -2.39 -20.53 31.13
C GLY A 163 -2.69 -19.14 31.70
N ARG A 164 -1.67 -18.39 32.17
CA ARG A 164 -1.79 -17.01 32.64
C ARG A 164 -1.20 -16.03 31.63
N ILE A 165 -1.66 -14.77 31.68
CA ILE A 165 -1.05 -13.65 30.94
C ILE A 165 -0.34 -12.73 31.94
N MET A 166 0.95 -12.48 31.73
CA MET A 166 1.79 -11.59 32.55
C MET A 166 2.28 -10.39 31.74
N ASN A 167 2.44 -9.24 32.40
CA ASN A 167 3.18 -8.10 31.84
C ASN A 167 4.70 -8.22 32.10
N VAL A 168 5.46 -7.23 31.63
CA VAL A 168 6.93 -7.16 31.79
C VAL A 168 7.45 -7.23 33.24
N ILE A 169 6.66 -6.78 34.22
CA ILE A 169 7.03 -6.85 35.65
C ILE A 169 6.49 -8.11 36.35
N GLY A 170 5.89 -9.04 35.61
CA GLY A 170 5.37 -10.30 36.14
C GLY A 170 4.00 -10.21 36.82
N GLU A 171 3.29 -9.08 36.66
CA GLU A 171 1.94 -8.92 37.20
C GLU A 171 0.89 -9.49 36.22
N PRO A 172 -0.14 -10.20 36.70
CA PRO A 172 -1.17 -10.79 35.84
C PRO A 172 -2.10 -9.73 35.26
N ILE A 173 -2.32 -9.79 33.94
CA ILE A 173 -3.22 -8.91 33.19
C ILE A 173 -4.44 -9.62 32.61
N ASP A 174 -4.68 -10.88 33.02
CA ASP A 174 -5.79 -11.73 32.57
C ASP A 174 -7.05 -11.65 33.46
N GLU A 175 -7.06 -10.76 34.47
CA GLU A 175 -8.11 -10.60 35.50
C GLU A 175 -8.42 -11.86 36.33
N ARG A 176 -7.63 -12.95 36.21
CA ARG A 176 -7.87 -14.23 36.93
C ARG A 176 -7.28 -14.29 38.35
N GLY A 177 -7.09 -13.12 38.97
CA GLY A 177 -6.48 -12.96 40.30
C GLY A 177 -4.95 -13.12 40.30
N PRO A 178 -4.29 -13.10 41.48
CA PRO A 178 -2.83 -13.15 41.58
C PRO A 178 -2.23 -14.48 41.07
N ILE A 179 -0.96 -14.44 40.66
CA ILE A 179 -0.15 -15.63 40.37
C ILE A 179 0.55 -16.05 41.66
N ASN A 180 0.03 -17.11 42.30
CA ASN A 180 0.57 -17.61 43.57
C ASN A 180 1.79 -18.52 43.36
N SER A 181 2.85 -18.01 42.71
CA SER A 181 4.10 -18.75 42.55
C SER A 181 4.91 -18.82 43.86
N LYS A 182 5.68 -19.91 43.99
CA LYS A 182 6.68 -20.12 45.05
C LYS A 182 8.06 -19.57 44.70
N HIS A 183 8.33 -19.35 43.41
CA HIS A 183 9.65 -19.02 42.89
C HIS A 183 9.61 -17.71 42.10
N PHE A 184 10.62 -16.87 42.33
CA PHE A 184 10.77 -15.59 41.65
C PHE A 184 12.20 -15.47 41.13
N SER A 185 12.34 -15.16 39.83
CA SER A 185 13.63 -15.04 39.14
C SER A 185 13.82 -13.63 38.59
N PRO A 186 15.05 -13.09 38.57
CA PRO A 186 15.35 -11.81 37.92
C PRO A 186 15.30 -11.96 36.40
N ILE A 187 14.80 -10.96 35.67
CA ILE A 187 14.75 -10.99 34.20
C ILE A 187 16.13 -10.89 33.53
N HIS A 188 17.09 -10.31 34.25
CA HIS A 188 18.48 -10.17 33.84
C HIS A 188 19.29 -11.33 34.42
N ALA A 189 19.83 -12.16 33.53
CA ALA A 189 20.72 -13.27 33.81
C ALA A 189 21.80 -13.31 32.73
N GLU A 190 22.98 -13.84 33.07
CA GLU A 190 24.03 -14.13 32.10
C GLU A 190 23.66 -15.33 31.23
N ALA A 191 24.26 -15.44 30.05
CA ALA A 191 24.14 -16.63 29.21
C ALA A 191 24.77 -17.86 29.90
N PRO A 192 24.30 -19.10 29.62
CA PRO A 192 24.90 -20.31 30.15
C PRO A 192 26.41 -20.41 29.84
N GLU A 193 27.20 -20.86 30.82
CA GLU A 193 28.63 -21.02 30.62
C GLU A 193 28.94 -22.06 29.53
N PHE A 194 30.06 -21.86 28.81
CA PHE A 194 30.51 -22.77 27.75
C PHE A 194 30.62 -24.24 28.20
N VAL A 195 30.92 -24.47 29.48
CA VAL A 195 31.01 -25.83 30.04
C VAL A 195 29.66 -26.53 30.14
N ASP A 196 28.54 -25.81 30.18
CA ASP A 196 27.18 -26.34 30.38
C ASP A 196 26.33 -26.43 29.11
N MET A 197 26.79 -25.85 28.01
CA MET A 197 26.20 -26.05 26.68
C MET A 197 26.36 -27.51 26.21
N SER A 198 25.35 -28.03 25.50
CA SER A 198 25.46 -29.32 24.82
C SER A 198 26.21 -29.18 23.49
N VAL A 199 26.89 -30.26 23.08
CA VAL A 199 27.53 -30.39 21.76
C VAL A 199 26.70 -31.24 20.78
N GLU A 200 25.63 -31.87 21.27
CA GLU A 200 24.78 -32.76 20.48
C GLU A 200 23.74 -31.92 19.71
N GLN A 201 23.71 -32.09 18.38
CA GLN A 201 22.75 -31.43 17.49
C GLN A 201 21.68 -32.45 17.07
N GLU A 202 20.49 -32.31 17.65
CA GLU A 202 19.33 -33.17 17.35
C GLU A 202 18.29 -32.40 16.52
N ILE A 203 17.52 -33.12 15.70
CA ILE A 203 16.35 -32.59 15.01
C ILE A 203 15.13 -32.55 15.96
N LEU A 204 14.47 -31.39 16.04
CA LEU A 204 13.17 -31.27 16.66
C LEU A 204 12.09 -31.62 15.63
N VAL A 205 11.52 -32.82 15.74
CA VAL A 205 10.39 -33.25 14.89
C VAL A 205 9.15 -32.41 15.24
N THR A 206 8.69 -31.60 14.29
CA THR A 206 7.55 -30.69 14.43
C THR A 206 6.22 -31.32 14.05
N GLY A 207 6.24 -32.42 13.28
CA GLY A 207 5.08 -33.06 12.71
C GLY A 207 4.53 -32.36 11.46
N ILE A 208 5.26 -31.37 10.92
CA ILE A 208 4.87 -30.54 9.78
C ILE A 208 5.79 -30.86 8.59
N LYS A 209 5.26 -31.50 7.55
CA LYS A 209 6.02 -32.10 6.45
C LYS A 209 7.05 -31.17 5.81
N VAL A 210 6.66 -29.94 5.46
CA VAL A 210 7.54 -28.98 4.76
C VAL A 210 8.69 -28.50 5.65
N VAL A 211 8.44 -28.31 6.95
CA VAL A 211 9.45 -27.92 7.93
C VAL A 211 10.40 -29.09 8.18
N ASP A 212 9.86 -30.24 8.59
CA ASP A 212 10.65 -31.42 8.94
C ASP A 212 11.48 -31.96 7.76
N LEU A 213 11.02 -31.80 6.51
CA LEU A 213 11.78 -32.19 5.33
C LEU A 213 12.86 -31.18 4.92
N LEU A 214 12.49 -29.91 4.70
CA LEU A 214 13.32 -28.94 3.94
C LEU A 214 14.05 -27.93 4.82
N ALA A 215 13.45 -27.52 5.92
CA ALA A 215 14.04 -26.58 6.88
C ALA A 215 13.95 -27.15 8.31
N PRO A 216 14.53 -28.35 8.57
CA PRO A 216 14.39 -29.04 9.84
C PRO A 216 14.91 -28.19 11.01
N TYR A 217 14.16 -28.16 12.10
CA TYR A 217 14.50 -27.36 13.27
C TYR A 217 15.50 -28.07 14.18
N ALA A 218 16.50 -27.34 14.66
CA ALA A 218 17.46 -27.84 15.64
C ALA A 218 16.87 -27.76 17.05
N LYS A 219 17.06 -28.81 17.85
CA LYS A 219 16.67 -28.84 19.26
C LYS A 219 17.51 -27.85 20.07
N GLY A 220 16.83 -26.87 20.66
CA GLY A 220 17.43 -25.70 21.33
C GLY A 220 18.05 -24.66 20.40
N GLY A 221 17.78 -24.77 19.10
CA GLY A 221 18.19 -23.78 18.11
C GLY A 221 17.23 -22.59 18.02
N LYS A 222 17.60 -21.63 17.16
CA LYS A 222 16.86 -20.39 16.91
C LYS A 222 16.28 -20.41 15.48
N ILE A 223 14.97 -20.26 15.38
CA ILE A 223 14.21 -20.31 14.12
C ILE A 223 13.64 -18.93 13.80
N GLY A 224 13.89 -18.43 12.59
CA GLY A 224 13.26 -17.21 12.08
C GLY A 224 12.02 -17.49 11.22
N LEU A 225 10.85 -17.01 11.62
CA LEU A 225 9.62 -17.01 10.83
C LEU A 225 9.45 -15.68 10.07
N PHE A 226 9.62 -15.71 8.76
CA PHE A 226 9.46 -14.56 7.87
C PHE A 226 8.09 -14.59 7.19
N GLY A 227 7.62 -13.44 6.70
CA GLY A 227 6.40 -13.34 5.88
C GLY A 227 5.56 -12.10 6.17
N GLY A 228 4.58 -11.82 5.31
CA GLY A 228 3.64 -10.71 5.45
C GLY A 228 2.45 -11.00 6.37
N ALA A 229 1.47 -10.08 6.38
CA ALA A 229 0.14 -10.39 6.91
C ALA A 229 -0.62 -11.32 5.96
N GLY A 230 -1.48 -12.20 6.51
CA GLY A 230 -2.35 -13.11 5.76
C GLY A 230 -1.74 -14.48 5.40
N VAL A 231 -0.44 -14.71 5.59
CA VAL A 231 0.25 -15.96 5.19
C VAL A 231 0.14 -17.13 6.20
N GLY A 232 -0.72 -17.00 7.22
CA GLY A 232 -0.98 -18.08 8.20
C GLY A 232 0.03 -18.22 9.36
N LYS A 233 0.85 -17.19 9.66
CA LYS A 233 1.86 -17.22 10.75
C LYS A 233 1.32 -17.73 12.09
N THR A 234 0.24 -17.13 12.57
CA THR A 234 -0.36 -17.44 13.88
C THR A 234 -0.83 -18.90 13.95
N VAL A 235 -1.42 -19.40 12.87
CA VAL A 235 -1.87 -20.79 12.76
C VAL A 235 -0.67 -21.76 12.79
N LEU A 236 0.44 -21.43 12.13
CA LEU A 236 1.67 -22.21 12.20
C LEU A 236 2.27 -22.23 13.61
N ILE A 237 2.29 -21.10 14.32
CA ILE A 237 2.74 -21.00 15.72
C ILE A 237 1.86 -21.87 16.63
N MET A 238 0.54 -21.77 16.53
CA MET A 238 -0.39 -22.56 17.33
C MET A 238 -0.26 -24.07 17.05
N GLU A 239 -0.08 -24.47 15.79
CA GLU A 239 0.14 -25.87 15.43
C GLU A 239 1.47 -26.39 16.00
N LEU A 240 2.56 -25.60 15.96
CA LEU A 240 3.84 -25.96 16.59
C LEU A 240 3.70 -26.16 18.10
N ILE A 241 2.97 -25.27 18.80
CA ILE A 241 2.66 -25.43 20.23
C ILE A 241 1.89 -26.73 20.48
N ASN A 242 0.82 -26.96 19.72
CA ASN A 242 -0.02 -28.16 19.83
C ASN A 242 0.77 -29.46 19.60
N ASN A 243 1.58 -29.50 18.55
CA ASN A 243 2.28 -30.70 18.11
C ASN A 243 3.42 -31.05 19.05
N VAL A 244 4.23 -30.08 19.49
CA VAL A 244 5.34 -30.34 20.42
C VAL A 244 4.83 -30.64 21.83
N ALA A 245 3.75 -29.99 22.29
CA ALA A 245 3.13 -30.34 23.58
C ALA A 245 2.55 -31.76 23.60
N LYS A 246 2.13 -32.30 22.45
CA LYS A 246 1.63 -33.68 22.29
C LYS A 246 2.73 -34.71 22.10
N ALA A 247 3.75 -34.41 21.28
CA ALA A 247 4.81 -35.36 20.94
C ALA A 247 5.93 -35.42 22.00
N HIS A 248 6.38 -34.26 22.49
CA HIS A 248 7.54 -34.13 23.38
C HIS A 248 7.16 -33.80 24.84
N GLY A 249 5.89 -33.47 25.10
CA GLY A 249 5.36 -33.22 26.44
C GLY A 249 5.79 -31.90 27.10
N GLY A 250 6.66 -31.13 26.44
CA GLY A 250 7.24 -29.87 26.93
C GLY A 250 6.25 -28.72 27.07
N TYR A 251 6.65 -27.69 27.82
CA TYR A 251 5.92 -26.44 27.97
C TYR A 251 6.31 -25.43 26.89
N SER A 252 5.41 -24.49 26.61
CA SER A 252 5.64 -23.35 25.73
C SER A 252 5.57 -22.02 26.48
N VAL A 253 6.33 -21.03 26.04
CA VAL A 253 6.23 -19.64 26.48
C VAL A 253 6.07 -18.76 25.25
N PHE A 254 5.09 -17.86 25.27
CA PHE A 254 4.88 -16.88 24.22
C PHE A 254 5.20 -15.48 24.74
N ALA A 255 6.13 -14.79 24.08
CA ALA A 255 6.53 -13.42 24.38
C ALA A 255 6.05 -12.49 23.25
N GLY A 256 4.92 -11.81 23.49
CA GLY A 256 4.38 -10.77 22.61
C GLY A 256 5.10 -9.43 22.83
N VAL A 257 6.16 -9.19 22.07
CA VAL A 257 7.01 -7.99 22.11
C VAL A 257 6.46 -6.93 21.15
N GLY A 258 5.93 -5.84 21.70
CA GLY A 258 5.35 -4.76 20.90
C GLY A 258 4.16 -5.23 20.06
N GLU A 259 3.39 -6.18 20.60
CA GLU A 259 2.25 -6.78 19.92
C GLU A 259 1.00 -5.90 19.95
N ARG A 260 0.10 -6.12 18.98
CA ARG A 260 -1.20 -5.43 18.99
C ARG A 260 -2.10 -6.10 20.02
N THR A 261 -2.73 -5.30 20.88
CA THR A 261 -3.69 -5.78 21.90
C THR A 261 -4.79 -6.66 21.31
N ARG A 262 -5.26 -6.35 20.08
CA ARG A 262 -6.22 -7.19 19.34
C ARG A 262 -5.63 -8.57 19.02
N GLU A 263 -4.44 -8.63 18.44
CA GLU A 263 -3.82 -9.88 17.98
C GLU A 263 -3.46 -10.78 19.17
N GLY A 264 -2.98 -10.21 20.28
CA GLY A 264 -2.75 -10.94 21.53
C GLY A 264 -4.04 -11.42 22.23
N ASN A 265 -5.16 -10.69 22.07
CA ASN A 265 -6.48 -11.11 22.56
C ASN A 265 -7.04 -12.26 21.72
N ASP A 266 -7.01 -12.13 20.40
CA ASP A 266 -7.49 -13.14 19.47
C ASP A 266 -6.72 -14.45 19.66
N LEU A 267 -5.38 -14.39 19.74
CA LEU A 267 -4.52 -15.55 20.05
C LEU A 267 -4.86 -16.20 21.41
N TYR A 268 -5.17 -15.41 22.45
CA TYR A 268 -5.55 -15.97 23.76
C TYR A 268 -6.86 -16.75 23.67
N HIS A 269 -7.86 -16.23 22.95
CA HIS A 269 -9.12 -16.92 22.72
C HIS A 269 -8.97 -18.16 21.82
N GLU A 270 -8.20 -18.08 20.73
CA GLU A 270 -7.87 -19.22 19.88
C GLU A 270 -7.16 -20.34 20.67
N MET A 271 -6.24 -20.00 21.58
CA MET A 271 -5.59 -20.98 22.47
C MET A 271 -6.54 -21.61 23.50
N ILE A 272 -7.59 -20.91 23.93
CA ILE A 272 -8.64 -21.47 24.79
C ILE A 272 -9.53 -22.43 23.99
N GLU A 273 -9.97 -22.02 22.80
CA GLU A 273 -10.84 -22.83 21.93
C GLU A 273 -10.13 -24.08 21.39
N GLY A 274 -8.85 -23.94 21.02
CA GLY A 274 -7.97 -25.06 20.63
C GLY A 274 -7.53 -25.95 21.80
N GLY A 275 -7.91 -25.64 23.04
CA GLY A 275 -7.62 -26.46 24.23
C GLY A 275 -6.16 -26.43 24.71
N VAL A 276 -5.36 -25.48 24.23
CA VAL A 276 -3.96 -25.25 24.67
C VAL A 276 -3.93 -24.58 26.06
N ILE A 277 -4.93 -23.72 26.32
CA ILE A 277 -5.18 -23.08 27.62
C ILE A 277 -6.49 -23.63 28.20
N ASP A 278 -6.39 -24.36 29.31
CA ASP A 278 -7.55 -24.81 30.08
C ASP A 278 -7.85 -23.78 31.18
N LEU A 279 -9.01 -23.13 31.09
CA LEU A 279 -9.43 -22.13 32.07
C LEU A 279 -9.92 -22.75 33.40
N LYS A 280 -10.31 -24.03 33.40
CA LYS A 280 -11.00 -24.70 34.52
C LYS A 280 -10.12 -25.75 35.22
N GLY A 281 -9.26 -26.44 34.48
CA GLY A 281 -8.29 -27.41 35.00
C GLY A 281 -6.89 -26.83 35.18
N LYS A 282 -5.91 -27.73 35.24
CA LYS A 282 -4.46 -27.41 35.37
C LYS A 282 -3.65 -27.92 34.17
N ASN A 283 -4.32 -28.14 33.03
CA ASN A 283 -3.74 -28.83 31.89
C ASN A 283 -3.10 -27.87 30.85
N SER A 284 -3.19 -26.56 31.07
CA SER A 284 -2.59 -25.52 30.23
C SER A 284 -1.11 -25.77 29.97
N LYS A 285 -0.69 -25.60 28.70
CA LYS A 285 0.68 -25.92 28.25
C LYS A 285 1.53 -24.70 27.91
N VAL A 286 0.93 -23.51 27.87
CA VAL A 286 1.58 -22.26 27.46
C VAL A 286 1.52 -21.21 28.56
N SER A 287 2.60 -20.46 28.77
CA SER A 287 2.63 -19.24 29.58
C SER A 287 2.67 -18.03 28.64
N LEU A 288 1.79 -17.04 28.81
CA LEU A 288 1.75 -15.85 27.95
C LEU A 288 2.39 -14.65 28.66
N VAL A 289 3.28 -13.95 27.97
CA VAL A 289 3.93 -12.73 28.43
C VAL A 289 3.74 -11.66 27.36
N TYR A 290 3.05 -10.58 27.68
CA TYR A 290 2.74 -9.50 26.74
C TYR A 290 3.35 -8.18 27.19
N GLY A 291 3.85 -7.43 26.21
CA GLY A 291 4.35 -6.06 26.34
C GLY A 291 3.90 -5.29 25.12
N GLN A 292 2.72 -4.71 25.20
CA GLN A 292 1.91 -4.31 24.04
C GLN A 292 2.42 -3.02 23.36
N MET A 293 1.93 -2.71 22.16
CA MET A 293 2.30 -1.48 21.42
C MET A 293 2.03 -0.17 22.17
N ASN A 294 1.05 -0.13 23.06
CA ASN A 294 0.73 1.01 23.90
C ASN A 294 1.67 1.18 25.12
N GLU A 295 2.47 0.17 25.44
CA GLU A 295 3.43 0.24 26.55
C GLU A 295 4.70 1.03 26.16
N PRO A 296 5.35 1.71 27.12
CA PRO A 296 6.56 2.48 26.85
C PRO A 296 7.68 1.58 26.31
N PRO A 297 8.65 2.15 25.57
CA PRO A 297 9.75 1.37 25.00
C PRO A 297 10.61 0.67 26.06
N GLY A 298 10.60 1.11 27.32
CA GLY A 298 11.21 0.39 28.43
C GLY A 298 10.64 -1.03 28.61
N ALA A 299 9.31 -1.14 28.68
CA ALA A 299 8.60 -2.42 28.80
C ALA A 299 8.85 -3.31 27.58
N ARG A 300 8.66 -2.77 26.37
CA ARG A 300 8.91 -3.50 25.11
C ARG A 300 10.37 -3.99 24.98
N ALA A 301 11.34 -3.25 25.50
CA ALA A 301 12.76 -3.63 25.51
C ALA A 301 13.13 -4.65 26.63
N ARG A 302 12.17 -5.11 27.44
CA ARG A 302 12.39 -6.04 28.56
C ARG A 302 11.45 -7.25 28.58
N VAL A 303 10.28 -7.15 27.95
CA VAL A 303 9.29 -8.23 27.92
C VAL A 303 9.82 -9.52 27.27
N CYS A 304 10.72 -9.42 26.28
CA CYS A 304 11.41 -10.59 25.71
C CYS A 304 12.22 -11.35 26.79
N LEU A 305 12.96 -10.61 27.63
CA LEU A 305 13.73 -11.18 28.75
C LEU A 305 12.81 -11.79 29.82
N THR A 306 11.61 -11.23 30.00
CA THR A 306 10.58 -11.75 30.90
C THR A 306 10.11 -13.14 30.44
N GLY A 307 9.73 -13.29 29.16
CA GLY A 307 9.37 -14.59 28.59
C GLY A 307 10.51 -15.59 28.62
N LEU A 308 11.73 -15.16 28.27
CA LEU A 308 12.94 -15.97 28.34
C LEU A 308 13.21 -16.50 29.77
N THR A 309 13.03 -15.68 30.80
CA THR A 309 13.26 -16.06 32.20
C THR A 309 12.25 -17.12 32.70
N VAL A 310 11.02 -17.10 32.19
CA VAL A 310 10.03 -18.18 32.41
C VAL A 310 10.48 -19.47 31.71
N ALA A 311 10.99 -19.38 30.48
CA ALA A 311 11.50 -20.54 29.73
C ALA A 311 12.76 -21.15 30.39
N GLU A 312 13.68 -20.32 30.89
CA GLU A 312 14.88 -20.74 31.62
C GLU A 312 14.54 -21.48 32.93
N TYR A 313 13.49 -21.08 33.65
CA TYR A 313 13.03 -21.86 34.80
C TYR A 313 12.66 -23.30 34.39
N PHE A 314 11.89 -23.46 33.30
CA PHE A 314 11.49 -24.79 32.82
C PHE A 314 12.69 -25.59 32.28
N ARG A 315 13.69 -24.95 31.66
CA ARG A 315 14.96 -25.59 31.26
C ARG A 315 15.79 -26.04 32.47
N ASP A 316 16.04 -25.14 33.42
CA ASP A 316 17.11 -25.30 34.41
C ASP A 316 16.67 -25.86 35.76
N GLN A 317 15.39 -25.77 36.10
CA GLN A 317 14.80 -26.32 37.33
C GLN A 317 13.95 -27.57 37.07
N GLU A 318 13.06 -27.53 36.06
CA GLU A 318 12.22 -28.70 35.71
C GLU A 318 12.92 -29.68 34.75
N GLY A 319 14.03 -29.27 34.10
CA GLY A 319 14.81 -30.13 33.21
C GLY A 319 14.08 -30.53 31.93
N GLN A 320 13.31 -29.60 31.36
CA GLN A 320 12.44 -29.86 30.20
C GLN A 320 12.94 -29.17 28.92
N ASP A 321 12.48 -29.70 27.79
CA ASP A 321 12.57 -29.04 26.49
C ASP A 321 11.40 -28.05 26.34
N VAL A 322 11.74 -26.80 26.06
CA VAL A 322 10.81 -25.65 26.09
C VAL A 322 10.77 -24.99 24.72
N LEU A 323 9.58 -24.62 24.27
CA LEU A 323 9.42 -23.73 23.12
C LEU A 323 9.27 -22.27 23.58
N LEU A 324 10.08 -21.38 23.03
CA LEU A 324 9.98 -19.93 23.25
C LEU A 324 9.58 -19.20 21.96
N PHE A 325 8.33 -18.78 21.88
CA PHE A 325 7.82 -17.98 20.78
C PHE A 325 8.05 -16.49 21.05
N ILE A 326 8.62 -15.77 20.09
CA ILE A 326 8.86 -14.32 20.18
C ILE A 326 8.22 -13.65 18.97
N ASP A 327 7.11 -12.94 19.17
CA ASP A 327 6.50 -12.09 18.14
C ASP A 327 6.45 -10.65 18.67
N ASN A 328 7.16 -9.65 18.16
CA ASN A 328 8.11 -9.71 17.04
C ASN A 328 9.52 -9.28 17.49
N ILE A 329 10.56 -10.01 17.10
CA ILE A 329 11.94 -9.70 17.51
C ILE A 329 12.43 -8.34 16.96
N PHE A 330 11.86 -7.88 15.84
CA PHE A 330 12.12 -6.51 15.34
C PHE A 330 11.63 -5.44 16.32
N ARG A 331 10.53 -5.67 17.04
CA ARG A 331 9.98 -4.71 18.02
C ARG A 331 10.83 -4.61 19.28
N PHE A 332 11.53 -5.69 19.68
CA PHE A 332 12.56 -5.64 20.71
C PHE A 332 13.68 -4.67 20.31
N THR A 333 14.20 -4.81 19.08
CA THR A 333 15.22 -3.92 18.53
C THR A 333 14.74 -2.47 18.41
N GLN A 334 13.51 -2.26 17.93
CA GLN A 334 12.90 -0.93 17.83
C GLN A 334 12.76 -0.26 19.21
N ALA A 335 12.30 -1.00 20.22
CA ALA A 335 12.23 -0.50 21.59
C ALA A 335 13.63 -0.16 22.15
N GLY A 336 14.64 -0.97 21.82
CA GLY A 336 16.05 -0.70 22.13
C GLY A 336 16.58 0.60 21.50
N SER A 337 16.24 0.90 20.24
CA SER A 337 16.66 2.14 19.57
C SER A 337 15.95 3.37 20.15
N GLU A 338 14.65 3.26 20.47
CA GLU A 338 13.88 4.27 21.19
C GLU A 338 14.50 4.58 22.57
N VAL A 339 14.75 3.54 23.39
CA VAL A 339 15.41 3.67 24.70
C VAL A 339 16.79 4.32 24.56
N SER A 340 17.59 3.88 23.61
CA SER A 340 18.94 4.41 23.35
C SER A 340 18.95 5.91 23.04
N ALA A 341 18.01 6.38 22.22
CA ALA A 341 17.84 7.79 21.88
C ALA A 341 17.41 8.65 23.10
N LEU A 342 16.54 8.10 23.96
CA LEU A 342 16.09 8.75 25.21
C LEU A 342 17.23 8.85 26.23
N LEU A 343 17.98 7.76 26.47
CA LEU A 343 19.20 7.77 27.30
C LEU A 343 20.24 8.77 26.78
N GLY A 344 20.25 8.96 25.46
CA GLY A 344 21.01 9.97 24.73
C GLY A 344 22.12 9.45 23.85
N ARG A 345 22.36 8.14 23.83
CA ARG A 345 23.43 7.51 23.04
C ARG A 345 23.33 7.96 21.57
N ILE A 346 24.48 8.23 20.95
CA ILE A 346 24.54 8.58 19.53
C ILE A 346 24.02 7.38 18.71
N PRO A 347 23.05 7.57 17.80
CA PRO A 347 22.53 6.47 16.98
C PRO A 347 23.58 5.98 15.97
N SER A 348 23.50 4.69 15.66
CA SER A 348 24.30 4.02 14.65
C SER A 348 23.62 4.10 13.27
N ALA A 349 24.07 3.27 12.32
CA ALA A 349 23.48 3.11 10.99
C ALA A 349 21.95 2.97 11.04
N VAL A 350 21.26 3.60 10.08
CA VAL A 350 19.78 3.64 9.92
C VAL A 350 19.01 4.28 11.11
N GLY A 351 19.66 4.52 12.25
CA GLY A 351 19.07 5.08 13.47
C GLY A 351 18.99 4.11 14.65
N TYR A 352 19.52 2.89 14.51
CA TYR A 352 19.54 1.90 15.60
C TYR A 352 20.50 2.28 16.73
N GLN A 353 20.36 1.62 17.88
CA GLN A 353 21.26 1.78 19.01
C GLN A 353 22.68 1.28 18.68
N PRO A 354 23.74 1.94 19.20
CA PRO A 354 25.11 1.46 19.01
C PRO A 354 25.38 0.13 19.74
N THR A 355 24.51 -0.25 20.68
CA THR A 355 24.54 -1.52 21.42
C THR A 355 23.74 -2.65 20.75
N LEU A 356 23.32 -2.50 19.48
CA LEU A 356 22.41 -3.44 18.82
C LEU A 356 22.88 -4.90 18.90
N ALA A 357 24.14 -5.15 18.53
CA ALA A 357 24.73 -6.48 18.55
C ALA A 357 24.86 -7.06 19.97
N THR A 358 25.16 -6.23 20.98
CA THR A 358 25.28 -6.69 22.37
C THR A 358 23.92 -6.92 23.02
N ASP A 359 22.94 -6.08 22.74
CA ASP A 359 21.57 -6.18 23.28
C ASP A 359 20.84 -7.38 22.66
N MET A 360 21.04 -7.63 21.36
CA MET A 360 20.56 -8.83 20.68
C MET A 360 21.28 -10.08 21.17
N GLY A 361 22.62 -10.08 21.17
CA GLY A 361 23.43 -11.22 21.58
C GLY A 361 23.18 -11.66 23.02
N GLY A 362 23.09 -10.73 23.97
CA GLY A 362 22.82 -11.05 25.38
C GLY A 362 21.45 -11.73 25.61
N MET A 363 20.49 -11.52 24.71
CA MET A 363 19.20 -12.23 24.72
C MET A 363 19.30 -13.56 23.95
N GLN A 364 19.88 -13.56 22.75
CA GLN A 364 19.97 -14.75 21.91
C GLN A 364 20.85 -15.84 22.53
N GLU A 365 21.98 -15.51 23.16
CA GLU A 365 22.91 -16.54 23.70
C GLU A 365 22.39 -17.23 24.98
N ARG A 366 21.36 -16.68 25.63
CA ARG A 366 20.59 -17.37 26.68
C ARG A 366 19.67 -18.47 26.12
N ILE A 367 19.26 -18.35 24.86
CA ILE A 367 18.47 -19.34 24.12
C ILE A 367 19.45 -20.39 23.57
N THR A 368 19.60 -21.50 24.31
CA THR A 368 20.52 -22.59 23.95
C THR A 368 20.15 -23.89 24.69
N THR A 369 20.69 -25.01 24.23
CA THR A 369 20.63 -26.32 24.90
C THR A 369 21.71 -26.42 25.98
N THR A 370 21.28 -26.70 27.22
CA THR A 370 22.18 -27.05 28.31
C THR A 370 22.11 -28.55 28.59
N LYS A 371 23.00 -29.08 29.44
CA LYS A 371 22.94 -30.47 29.92
C LYS A 371 21.64 -30.87 30.65
N LYS A 372 20.79 -29.89 31.00
CA LYS A 372 19.53 -30.12 31.74
C LYS A 372 18.29 -30.16 30.84
N GLY A 373 18.32 -29.48 29.71
CA GLY A 373 17.18 -29.28 28.82
C GLY A 373 17.49 -28.23 27.75
N SER A 374 16.55 -28.01 26.83
CA SER A 374 16.69 -27.05 25.73
C SER A 374 15.64 -25.95 25.73
N ILE A 375 15.98 -24.77 25.19
CA ILE A 375 15.00 -23.74 24.80
C ILE A 375 15.10 -23.59 23.29
N THR A 376 14.14 -24.14 22.56
CA THR A 376 14.04 -23.96 21.10
C THR A 376 13.20 -22.72 20.85
N SER A 377 13.74 -21.71 20.16
CA SER A 377 13.03 -20.44 19.97
C SER A 377 12.53 -20.26 18.55
N VAL A 378 11.26 -19.87 18.43
CA VAL A 378 10.59 -19.57 17.15
C VAL A 378 10.25 -18.08 17.13
N GLN A 379 10.97 -17.33 16.31
CA GLN A 379 11.03 -15.87 16.36
C GLN A 379 10.41 -15.31 15.08
N ALA A 380 9.29 -14.62 15.19
CA ALA A 380 8.73 -13.89 14.06
C ALA A 380 9.57 -12.64 13.79
N ILE A 381 10.03 -12.51 12.55
CA ILE A 381 10.88 -11.41 12.10
C ILE A 381 10.11 -10.57 11.09
N TYR A 382 10.05 -9.26 11.36
CA TYR A 382 9.64 -8.25 10.40
C TYR A 382 10.87 -7.67 9.71
N VAL A 383 10.87 -7.67 8.38
CA VAL A 383 11.91 -7.04 7.56
C VAL A 383 11.40 -5.66 7.14
N PRO A 384 12.04 -4.56 7.54
CA PRO A 384 11.59 -3.21 7.18
C PRO A 384 11.81 -2.96 5.69
N ALA A 385 10.76 -2.53 4.98
CA ALA A 385 10.78 -2.26 3.54
C ALA A 385 11.32 -3.43 2.66
N ASP A 386 11.18 -4.66 3.16
CA ASP A 386 11.72 -5.89 2.56
C ASP A 386 13.27 -5.88 2.33
N ASP A 387 13.99 -4.97 3.01
CA ASP A 387 15.44 -4.87 2.97
C ASP A 387 16.12 -5.80 4.00
N LEU A 388 16.63 -6.93 3.52
CA LEU A 388 17.41 -7.89 4.30
C LEU A 388 18.77 -7.33 4.78
N THR A 389 19.24 -6.21 4.22
CA THR A 389 20.53 -5.58 4.58
C THR A 389 20.39 -4.58 5.75
N ASP A 390 19.17 -4.31 6.22
CA ASP A 390 18.94 -3.51 7.42
C ASP A 390 19.69 -4.15 8.63
N PRO A 391 20.39 -3.35 9.47
CA PRO A 391 21.16 -3.85 10.60
C PRO A 391 20.39 -4.76 11.58
N ALA A 392 19.07 -4.59 11.74
CA ALA A 392 18.27 -5.37 12.69
C ALA A 392 18.02 -6.81 12.19
N PRO A 393 17.47 -7.06 10.99
CA PRO A 393 17.50 -8.38 10.35
C PRO A 393 18.91 -8.95 10.25
N ALA A 394 19.89 -8.19 9.74
CA ALA A 394 21.26 -8.67 9.54
C ALA A 394 21.93 -9.17 10.83
N THR A 395 21.75 -8.46 11.95
CA THR A 395 22.23 -8.91 13.27
C THR A 395 21.47 -10.14 13.75
N THR A 396 20.16 -10.21 13.50
CA THR A 396 19.32 -11.36 13.92
C THR A 396 19.72 -12.62 13.15
N PHE A 397 19.93 -12.54 11.83
CA PHE A 397 20.34 -13.65 10.98
C PHE A 397 21.62 -14.36 11.47
N ALA A 398 22.58 -13.62 12.03
CA ALA A 398 23.82 -14.19 12.56
C ALA A 398 23.61 -15.17 13.74
N HIS A 399 22.45 -15.13 14.39
CA HIS A 399 22.09 -16.05 15.48
C HIS A 399 21.09 -17.14 15.07
N LEU A 400 20.53 -17.14 13.85
CA LEU A 400 19.52 -18.14 13.45
C LEU A 400 20.15 -19.44 12.97
N ASP A 401 19.59 -20.58 13.40
CA ASP A 401 19.94 -21.92 12.93
C ASP A 401 19.04 -22.37 11.77
N ALA A 402 17.80 -21.87 11.70
CA ALA A 402 16.88 -22.14 10.59
C ALA A 402 16.05 -20.91 10.22
N THR A 403 15.69 -20.80 8.94
CA THR A 403 14.80 -19.78 8.39
C THR A 403 13.61 -20.44 7.73
N THR A 404 12.40 -19.99 8.04
CA THR A 404 11.16 -20.46 7.42
C THR A 404 10.44 -19.24 6.86
N VAL A 405 10.42 -19.16 5.54
CA VAL A 405 9.87 -18.02 4.80
C VAL A 405 8.44 -18.34 4.40
N LEU A 406 7.48 -17.53 4.82
CA LEU A 406 6.07 -17.70 4.45
C LEU A 406 5.71 -16.73 3.31
N SER A 407 5.47 -17.30 2.13
CA SER A 407 5.28 -16.57 0.87
C SER A 407 3.80 -16.34 0.56
N ARG A 408 3.45 -15.13 0.11
CA ARG A 408 2.08 -14.81 -0.29
C ARG A 408 1.66 -15.58 -1.55
N GLY A 409 2.54 -15.74 -2.54
CA GLY A 409 2.21 -16.47 -3.77
C GLY A 409 1.85 -17.94 -3.52
N ILE A 410 2.38 -18.55 -2.46
CA ILE A 410 2.02 -19.92 -2.05
C ILE A 410 0.66 -19.93 -1.34
N ALA A 411 0.38 -18.92 -0.50
CA ALA A 411 -0.93 -18.76 0.14
C ALA A 411 -2.07 -18.47 -0.86
N GLU A 412 -1.78 -17.75 -1.95
CA GLU A 412 -2.71 -17.48 -3.07
C GLU A 412 -3.07 -18.75 -3.85
N LEU A 413 -2.17 -19.73 -3.93
CA LEU A 413 -2.43 -21.09 -4.43
C LEU A 413 -3.23 -21.97 -3.43
N ALA A 414 -3.70 -21.40 -2.32
CA ALA A 414 -4.34 -22.08 -1.19
C ALA A 414 -3.51 -23.17 -0.51
N ILE A 415 -2.18 -23.14 -0.68
CA ILE A 415 -1.27 -24.11 -0.06
C ILE A 415 -0.93 -23.63 1.36
N TYR A 416 -1.41 -24.37 2.36
CA TYR A 416 -1.13 -24.12 3.78
C TYR A 416 -0.45 -25.34 4.42
N PRO A 417 0.60 -25.14 5.24
CA PRO A 417 1.24 -23.85 5.55
C PRO A 417 1.98 -23.26 4.33
N ALA A 418 1.96 -21.93 4.20
CA ALA A 418 2.46 -21.22 3.02
C ALA A 418 4.00 -21.06 2.98
N VAL A 419 4.74 -22.10 3.36
CA VAL A 419 6.21 -22.11 3.46
C VAL A 419 6.82 -22.18 2.06
N ASP A 420 7.76 -21.28 1.77
CA ASP A 420 8.56 -21.35 0.55
C ASP A 420 9.64 -22.44 0.67
N PRO A 421 9.60 -23.48 -0.18
CA PRO A 421 10.51 -24.63 -0.09
C PRO A 421 11.93 -24.35 -0.61
N LEU A 422 12.16 -23.22 -1.28
CA LEU A 422 13.44 -22.82 -1.84
C LEU A 422 14.12 -21.73 -1.01
N ASP A 423 13.34 -20.76 -0.51
CA ASP A 423 13.86 -19.65 0.30
C ASP A 423 14.01 -20.00 1.80
N SER A 424 13.35 -21.07 2.27
CA SER A 424 13.53 -21.61 3.63
C SER A 424 14.78 -22.48 3.73
N THR A 425 15.58 -22.29 4.78
CA THR A 425 16.87 -22.97 4.95
C THR A 425 17.08 -23.46 6.38
N SER A 426 17.97 -24.43 6.59
CA SER A 426 18.41 -24.85 7.91
C SER A 426 19.87 -25.24 7.93
N ARG A 427 20.58 -24.83 8.98
CA ARG A 427 21.99 -25.15 9.24
C ARG A 427 22.19 -26.62 9.57
N ILE A 428 21.21 -27.27 10.20
CA ILE A 428 21.28 -28.72 10.47
C ILE A 428 20.94 -29.56 9.25
N MET A 429 20.69 -28.95 8.08
CA MET A 429 20.55 -29.68 6.82
C MET A 429 21.92 -30.16 6.28
N ASP A 430 22.56 -31.03 7.06
CA ASP A 430 23.82 -31.73 6.77
C ASP A 430 23.58 -33.26 6.88
N PRO A 431 24.05 -34.09 5.92
CA PRO A 431 23.88 -35.55 5.96
C PRO A 431 24.51 -36.23 7.17
N ASN A 432 25.46 -35.61 7.87
CA ASN A 432 26.04 -36.11 9.11
C ASN A 432 25.11 -35.97 10.32
N ILE A 433 24.09 -35.09 10.25
CA ILE A 433 23.16 -34.80 11.35
C ILE A 433 21.82 -35.51 11.12
N VAL A 434 21.12 -35.22 10.01
CA VAL A 434 19.80 -35.84 9.72
C VAL A 434 19.90 -37.20 9.02
N GLY A 435 21.10 -37.59 8.60
CA GLY A 435 21.35 -38.81 7.84
C GLY A 435 21.20 -38.64 6.32
N GLN A 436 22.00 -39.41 5.58
CA GLN A 436 22.11 -39.36 4.13
C GLN A 436 20.75 -39.47 3.40
N LYS A 437 19.86 -40.38 3.86
CA LYS A 437 18.57 -40.63 3.22
C LYS A 437 17.67 -39.39 3.21
N HIS A 438 17.57 -38.70 4.35
CA HIS A 438 16.78 -37.47 4.46
C HIS A 438 17.39 -36.38 3.56
N TYR A 439 18.70 -36.20 3.62
CA TYR A 439 19.40 -35.20 2.80
C TYR A 439 19.16 -35.37 1.30
N ASP A 440 19.35 -36.57 0.77
CA ASP A 440 19.23 -36.83 -0.68
C ASP A 440 17.79 -36.60 -1.18
N ILE A 441 16.78 -36.93 -0.36
CA ILE A 441 15.37 -36.70 -0.68
C ILE A 441 15.03 -35.21 -0.60
N ALA A 442 15.49 -34.49 0.43
CA ALA A 442 15.29 -33.04 0.54
C ALA A 442 15.94 -32.29 -0.63
N ARG A 443 17.19 -32.63 -1.00
CA ARG A 443 17.88 -32.07 -2.17
C ARG A 443 17.22 -32.45 -3.50
N GLY A 444 16.71 -33.67 -3.63
CA GLY A 444 15.93 -34.09 -4.80
C GLY A 444 14.64 -33.28 -4.97
N VAL A 445 13.91 -33.04 -3.88
CA VAL A 445 12.71 -32.19 -3.85
C VAL A 445 13.05 -30.73 -4.20
N GLN A 446 14.07 -30.14 -3.58
CA GLN A 446 14.52 -28.79 -3.89
C GLN A 446 14.93 -28.64 -5.36
N LYS A 447 15.64 -29.63 -5.92
CA LYS A 447 16.03 -29.62 -7.33
C LYS A 447 14.81 -29.59 -8.26
N ILE A 448 13.85 -30.51 -8.09
CA ILE A 448 12.64 -30.55 -8.95
C ILE A 448 11.83 -29.24 -8.85
N LEU A 449 11.74 -28.64 -7.66
CA LEU A 449 11.04 -27.37 -7.47
C LEU A 449 11.80 -26.18 -8.09
N GLN A 450 13.14 -26.20 -8.05
CA GLN A 450 13.98 -25.18 -8.69
C GLN A 450 13.93 -25.30 -10.22
N ASP A 451 14.02 -26.52 -10.76
CA ASP A 451 13.88 -26.81 -12.19
C ASP A 451 12.49 -26.35 -12.68
N TYR A 452 11.42 -26.66 -11.93
CA TYR A 452 10.07 -26.17 -12.21
C TYR A 452 9.95 -24.65 -12.18
N LYS A 453 10.53 -23.96 -11.19
CA LYS A 453 10.54 -22.48 -11.10
C LYS A 453 11.23 -21.85 -12.32
N SER A 454 12.27 -22.48 -12.86
CA SER A 454 12.93 -22.06 -14.11
C SER A 454 12.08 -22.35 -15.36
N LEU A 455 11.29 -23.43 -15.36
CA LEU A 455 10.35 -23.75 -16.44
C LEU A 455 9.07 -22.90 -16.41
N GLN A 456 8.67 -22.31 -15.27
CA GLN A 456 7.45 -21.50 -15.17
C GLN A 456 7.43 -20.30 -16.13
N ASP A 457 8.54 -19.59 -16.28
CA ASP A 457 8.64 -18.46 -17.22
C ASP A 457 8.48 -18.92 -18.68
N ILE A 458 9.03 -20.11 -19.01
CA ILE A 458 8.90 -20.72 -20.35
C ILE A 458 7.43 -21.13 -20.59
N ILE A 459 6.79 -21.79 -19.62
CA ILE A 459 5.38 -22.21 -19.68
C ILE A 459 4.45 -21.00 -19.84
N ALA A 460 4.76 -19.88 -19.17
CA ALA A 460 3.96 -18.66 -19.24
C ALA A 460 4.04 -17.94 -20.60
N ILE A 461 5.10 -18.19 -21.39
CA ILE A 461 5.35 -17.54 -22.69
C ILE A 461 5.02 -18.46 -23.87
N LEU A 462 5.44 -19.73 -23.80
CA LEU A 462 5.40 -20.70 -24.90
C LEU A 462 4.38 -21.83 -24.70
N GLY A 463 3.72 -21.90 -23.54
CA GLY A 463 2.78 -22.98 -23.23
C GLY A 463 3.39 -24.23 -22.61
N MET A 464 2.55 -25.21 -22.29
CA MET A 464 3.01 -26.49 -21.73
C MET A 464 3.45 -27.49 -22.79
N ASP A 465 2.89 -27.48 -24.01
CA ASP A 465 3.18 -28.54 -24.99
C ASP A 465 4.50 -28.36 -25.76
N GLU A 466 5.08 -27.15 -25.78
CA GLU A 466 6.43 -26.85 -26.29
C GLU A 466 7.58 -27.38 -25.40
N LEU A 467 7.26 -27.87 -24.19
CA LEU A 467 8.24 -28.53 -23.32
C LEU A 467 8.58 -29.94 -23.81
N SER A 468 9.79 -30.42 -23.48
CA SER A 468 10.11 -31.84 -23.71
C SER A 468 9.27 -32.75 -22.80
N GLU A 469 9.06 -34.01 -23.19
CA GLU A 469 8.32 -34.97 -22.35
C GLU A 469 9.00 -35.22 -20.98
N GLU A 470 10.33 -35.03 -20.90
CA GLU A 470 11.05 -35.07 -19.62
C GLU A 470 10.72 -33.84 -18.75
N ASP A 471 10.68 -32.64 -19.34
CA ASP A 471 10.29 -31.40 -18.64
C ASP A 471 8.82 -31.43 -18.22
N LYS A 472 7.91 -31.93 -19.06
CA LYS A 472 6.49 -32.16 -18.70
C LYS A 472 6.36 -33.08 -17.49
N LEU A 473 7.18 -34.13 -17.42
CA LEU A 473 7.24 -35.04 -16.26
C LEU A 473 7.77 -34.32 -15.00
N VAL A 474 8.81 -33.49 -15.13
CA VAL A 474 9.33 -32.65 -14.03
C VAL A 474 8.25 -31.70 -13.52
N VAL A 475 7.53 -30.99 -14.40
CA VAL A 475 6.41 -30.09 -14.05
C VAL A 475 5.29 -30.85 -13.32
N SER A 476 4.89 -32.02 -13.82
CA SER A 476 3.87 -32.88 -13.21
C SER A 476 4.26 -33.32 -11.80
N ARG A 477 5.51 -33.76 -11.60
CA ARG A 477 6.03 -34.13 -10.28
C ARG A 477 6.17 -32.92 -9.36
N ALA A 478 6.63 -31.78 -9.86
CA ALA A 478 6.78 -30.56 -9.09
C ALA A 478 5.43 -30.06 -8.55
N ARG A 479 4.37 -30.03 -9.36
CA ARG A 479 3.01 -29.67 -8.91
C ARG A 479 2.47 -30.63 -7.84
N LYS A 480 2.74 -31.93 -7.96
CA LYS A 480 2.38 -32.93 -6.93
C LYS A 480 3.14 -32.72 -5.63
N ILE A 481 4.45 -32.50 -5.71
CA ILE A 481 5.31 -32.15 -4.56
C ILE A 481 4.79 -30.87 -3.88
N GLN A 482 4.56 -29.80 -4.65
CA GLN A 482 4.08 -28.51 -4.15
C GLN A 482 2.74 -28.65 -3.40
N LYS A 483 1.79 -29.41 -3.96
CA LYS A 483 0.52 -29.74 -3.29
C LYS A 483 0.72 -30.65 -2.08
N PHE A 484 1.63 -31.62 -2.13
CA PHE A 484 1.89 -32.55 -1.01
C PHE A 484 2.61 -31.91 0.18
N LEU A 485 3.25 -30.75 -0.01
CA LEU A 485 3.76 -29.92 1.09
C LEU A 485 2.63 -29.29 1.93
N SER A 486 1.40 -29.18 1.39
CA SER A 486 0.23 -28.79 2.18
C SER A 486 -0.17 -29.86 3.21
N GLN A 487 -0.73 -29.42 4.33
CA GLN A 487 -1.09 -30.29 5.45
C GLN A 487 -2.25 -29.67 6.24
N PRO A 488 -3.32 -30.44 6.55
CA PRO A 488 -4.37 -29.97 7.43
C PRO A 488 -3.85 -29.92 8.87
N PHE A 489 -3.90 -28.72 9.47
CA PHE A 489 -3.50 -28.47 10.86
C PHE A 489 -4.64 -28.73 11.84
N GLN A 490 -4.31 -29.24 13.02
CA GLN A 490 -5.30 -29.57 14.04
C GLN A 490 -5.94 -28.31 14.64
N VAL A 491 -5.16 -27.25 14.83
CA VAL A 491 -5.70 -25.95 15.28
C VAL A 491 -6.61 -25.29 14.23
N ALA A 492 -6.52 -25.71 12.97
CA ALA A 492 -7.34 -25.20 11.87
C ALA A 492 -8.64 -26.01 11.63
N GLU A 493 -8.89 -27.09 12.39
CA GLU A 493 -10.09 -27.93 12.25
C GLU A 493 -11.39 -27.14 12.35
N VAL A 494 -11.45 -26.18 13.28
CA VAL A 494 -12.63 -25.36 13.58
C VAL A 494 -13.02 -24.46 12.39
N PHE A 495 -12.02 -23.96 11.66
CA PHE A 495 -12.22 -23.03 10.54
C PHE A 495 -12.37 -23.74 9.19
N THR A 496 -11.68 -24.86 9.00
CA THR A 496 -11.61 -25.57 7.70
C THR A 496 -12.53 -26.77 7.60
N GLY A 497 -12.95 -27.36 8.73
CA GLY A 497 -13.68 -28.64 8.77
C GLY A 497 -12.86 -29.87 8.39
N HIS A 498 -11.60 -29.71 7.96
CA HIS A 498 -10.68 -30.81 7.67
C HIS A 498 -9.97 -31.25 8.95
N LYS A 499 -10.03 -32.55 9.27
CA LYS A 499 -9.30 -33.11 10.41
C LYS A 499 -7.80 -32.91 10.25
N GLY A 500 -7.17 -32.35 11.28
CA GLY A 500 -5.73 -32.16 11.33
C GLY A 500 -4.97 -33.47 11.40
N LYS A 501 -3.77 -33.49 10.83
CA LYS A 501 -2.90 -34.66 10.82
C LYS A 501 -1.49 -34.29 11.24
N PHE A 502 -1.02 -34.90 12.31
CA PHE A 502 0.39 -34.97 12.66
C PHE A 502 1.05 -36.04 11.78
N VAL A 503 2.10 -35.70 11.04
CA VAL A 503 2.81 -36.63 10.15
C VAL A 503 4.21 -36.89 10.70
N THR A 504 4.63 -38.15 10.79
CA THR A 504 5.97 -38.46 11.30
C THR A 504 7.07 -38.16 10.27
N LEU A 505 8.30 -37.99 10.74
CA LEU A 505 9.47 -37.78 9.88
C LEU A 505 9.67 -38.95 8.90
N GLU A 506 9.51 -40.20 9.36
CA GLU A 506 9.66 -41.40 8.53
C GLU A 506 8.60 -41.48 7.42
N GLU A 507 7.33 -41.17 7.73
CA GLU A 507 6.24 -41.10 6.75
C GLU A 507 6.45 -39.98 5.73
N THR A 508 6.97 -38.83 6.19
CA THR A 508 7.32 -37.69 5.34
C THR A 508 8.40 -38.09 4.34
N ILE A 509 9.53 -38.61 4.82
CA ILE A 509 10.66 -39.07 3.99
C ILE A 509 10.19 -40.15 3.00
N LYS A 510 9.42 -41.16 3.46
CA LYS A 510 8.86 -42.22 2.60
C LYS A 510 7.93 -41.65 1.52
N GLY A 511 7.07 -40.69 1.86
CA GLY A 511 6.13 -40.08 0.94
C GLY A 511 6.83 -39.34 -0.21
N PHE A 512 7.81 -38.50 0.11
CA PHE A 512 8.59 -37.79 -0.92
C PHE A 512 9.51 -38.74 -1.70
N GLU A 513 10.08 -39.79 -1.09
CA GLU A 513 10.86 -40.81 -1.79
C GLU A 513 10.07 -41.48 -2.93
N LEU A 514 8.81 -41.85 -2.68
CA LEU A 514 7.93 -42.50 -3.66
C LEU A 514 7.54 -41.57 -4.81
N ILE A 515 7.38 -40.27 -4.53
CA ILE A 515 7.12 -39.25 -5.56
C ILE A 515 8.38 -39.02 -6.41
N LEU A 516 9.57 -38.90 -5.80
CA LEU A 516 10.84 -38.72 -6.52
C LEU A 516 11.16 -39.91 -7.44
N LYS A 517 10.85 -41.14 -7.01
CA LYS A 517 11.01 -42.37 -7.81
C LYS A 517 9.98 -42.51 -8.95
N GLY A 518 8.91 -41.72 -8.94
CA GLY A 518 7.83 -41.81 -9.93
C GLY A 518 6.78 -42.88 -9.66
N GLU A 519 6.83 -43.59 -8.53
CA GLU A 519 5.87 -44.64 -8.19
C GLU A 519 4.42 -44.08 -8.10
N MET A 520 4.30 -42.78 -7.81
CA MET A 520 3.03 -42.05 -7.67
C MET A 520 2.67 -41.20 -8.90
N ASP A 521 3.33 -41.40 -10.05
CA ASP A 521 3.09 -40.59 -11.26
C ASP A 521 1.69 -40.82 -11.86
N HIS A 522 1.10 -42.00 -11.63
CA HIS A 522 -0.24 -42.35 -12.09
C HIS A 522 -1.39 -41.67 -11.30
N LEU A 523 -1.10 -41.04 -10.16
CA LEU A 523 -2.11 -40.38 -9.32
C LEU A 523 -2.34 -38.91 -9.74
N PRO A 524 -3.59 -38.39 -9.69
CA PRO A 524 -3.91 -37.02 -10.06
C PRO A 524 -3.40 -36.01 -9.03
N GLU A 525 -2.97 -34.83 -9.47
CA GLU A 525 -2.41 -33.77 -8.61
C GLU A 525 -3.31 -33.41 -7.41
N VAL A 526 -4.63 -33.38 -7.61
CA VAL A 526 -5.62 -32.98 -6.59
C VAL A 526 -5.63 -33.96 -5.41
N ALA A 527 -5.23 -35.21 -5.60
CA ALA A 527 -5.16 -36.19 -4.51
C ALA A 527 -4.07 -35.85 -3.47
N PHE A 528 -3.05 -35.07 -3.85
CA PHE A 528 -1.95 -34.67 -2.96
C PHE A 528 -2.29 -33.45 -2.08
N TYR A 529 -3.36 -32.72 -2.39
CA TYR A 529 -3.75 -31.51 -1.69
C TYR A 529 -4.43 -31.81 -0.34
N MET A 530 -4.02 -31.10 0.71
CA MET A 530 -4.53 -31.19 2.10
C MET A 530 -4.58 -32.63 2.65
N GLN A 531 -3.54 -33.43 2.37
CA GLN A 531 -3.37 -34.77 2.93
C GLN A 531 -2.27 -34.82 4.00
N GLY A 532 -2.30 -35.86 4.84
CA GLY A 532 -1.26 -36.15 5.81
C GLY A 532 -0.14 -36.96 5.14
N GLY A 533 -0.17 -38.28 5.33
CA GLY A 533 0.79 -39.22 4.75
C GLY A 533 0.47 -39.60 3.30
N ILE A 534 1.33 -40.42 2.70
CA ILE A 534 1.15 -40.87 1.30
C ILE A 534 -0.02 -41.85 1.12
N ASP A 535 -0.33 -42.63 2.15
CA ASP A 535 -1.45 -43.59 2.13
C ASP A 535 -2.83 -42.87 2.09
N ASP A 536 -2.88 -41.64 2.62
CA ASP A 536 -4.05 -40.75 2.49
C ASP A 536 -4.27 -40.31 1.03
N VAL A 537 -3.20 -40.01 0.31
CA VAL A 537 -3.24 -39.61 -1.11
C VAL A 537 -3.80 -40.74 -1.98
N VAL A 538 -3.37 -41.98 -1.75
CA VAL A 538 -3.91 -43.16 -2.43
C VAL A 538 -5.41 -43.32 -2.14
N THR A 539 -5.78 -43.23 -0.86
CA THR A 539 -7.20 -43.30 -0.43
C THR A 539 -8.04 -42.20 -1.11
N LYS A 540 -7.51 -40.97 -1.19
CA LYS A 540 -8.18 -39.83 -1.83
C LYS A 540 -8.32 -40.01 -3.34
N ALA A 541 -7.32 -40.57 -4.00
CA ALA A 541 -7.40 -40.90 -5.43
C ALA A 541 -8.47 -41.97 -5.72
N GLU A 542 -8.62 -42.98 -4.86
CA GLU A 542 -9.71 -43.95 -4.96
C GLU A 542 -11.10 -43.31 -4.79
N GLU A 543 -11.26 -42.39 -3.83
CA GLU A 543 -12.52 -41.65 -3.65
C GLU A 543 -12.89 -40.85 -4.91
N LEU A 544 -11.93 -40.09 -5.46
CA LEU A 544 -12.12 -39.31 -6.69
C LEU A 544 -12.48 -40.22 -7.88
N ALA A 545 -11.83 -41.39 -8.00
CA ALA A 545 -12.16 -42.38 -9.04
C ALA A 545 -13.57 -42.97 -8.88
N LYS A 546 -14.04 -43.17 -7.64
CA LYS A 546 -15.42 -43.62 -7.34
C LYS A 546 -16.43 -42.52 -7.68
N GLN A 547 -16.19 -41.28 -7.24
CA GLN A 547 -17.05 -40.13 -7.53
C GLN A 547 -17.20 -39.85 -9.03
N ASN A 548 -16.10 -39.94 -9.80
CA ASN A 548 -16.16 -39.78 -11.25
C ASN A 548 -17.00 -40.89 -11.92
N LYS A 549 -16.88 -42.14 -11.48
CA LYS A 549 -17.71 -43.26 -11.98
C LYS A 549 -19.20 -43.07 -11.64
N GLU A 550 -19.52 -42.61 -10.44
CA GLU A 550 -20.91 -42.32 -10.03
C GLU A 550 -21.51 -41.14 -10.79
N SER A 551 -20.71 -40.08 -11.03
CA SER A 551 -21.11 -38.91 -11.80
C SER A 551 -21.37 -39.28 -13.27
N PHE A 552 -20.49 -40.07 -13.87
CA PHE A 552 -20.68 -40.62 -15.22
C PHE A 552 -21.91 -41.53 -15.31
N HIS A 553 -22.13 -42.40 -14.32
CA HIS A 553 -23.33 -43.25 -14.28
C HIS A 553 -24.61 -42.42 -14.11
N SER A 554 -24.55 -41.30 -13.37
CA SER A 554 -25.67 -40.38 -13.18
C SER A 554 -25.98 -39.62 -14.46
N LEU A 555 -24.97 -39.07 -15.15
CA LEU A 555 -25.10 -38.49 -16.49
C LEU A 555 -25.71 -39.48 -17.49
N LYS A 556 -25.23 -40.74 -17.51
CA LYS A 556 -25.77 -41.80 -18.36
C LYS A 556 -27.26 -42.09 -18.06
N ARG A 557 -27.68 -42.07 -16.79
CA ARG A 557 -29.11 -42.17 -16.41
C ARG A 557 -29.92 -40.95 -16.84
N LEU A 558 -29.35 -39.75 -16.72
CA LEU A 558 -30.01 -38.50 -17.07
C LEU A 558 -30.23 -38.42 -18.58
N ALA A 559 -29.21 -38.73 -19.39
CA ALA A 559 -29.31 -38.91 -20.83
C ALA A 559 -30.36 -39.97 -21.21
N LEU A 560 -30.33 -41.17 -20.59
CA LEU A 560 -31.35 -42.20 -20.80
C LEU A 560 -32.77 -41.70 -20.50
N SER A 561 -32.97 -40.90 -19.44
CA SER A 561 -34.28 -40.32 -19.13
C SER A 561 -34.72 -39.26 -20.14
N PHE A 562 -33.78 -38.45 -20.65
CA PHE A 562 -34.02 -37.42 -21.65
C PHE A 562 -34.42 -38.05 -23.01
N PHE A 563 -33.66 -39.02 -23.49
CA PHE A 563 -34.01 -39.80 -24.69
C PHE A 563 -35.33 -40.55 -24.55
N ARG A 564 -35.68 -41.02 -23.34
CA ARG A 564 -36.96 -41.70 -23.07
C ARG A 564 -38.16 -40.76 -23.10
N ILE A 565 -37.97 -39.49 -22.78
CA ILE A 565 -38.99 -38.43 -22.92
C ILE A 565 -39.16 -38.04 -24.40
N ILE A 566 -38.06 -37.95 -25.16
CA ILE A 566 -38.09 -37.51 -26.57
C ILE A 566 -38.60 -38.60 -27.51
N LEU A 567 -38.10 -39.84 -27.41
CA LEU A 567 -38.36 -40.88 -28.40
C LEU A 567 -39.59 -41.74 -28.12
N GLY A 568 -40.16 -41.68 -26.91
CA GLY A 568 -41.43 -42.32 -26.52
C GLY A 568 -41.51 -43.86 -26.60
N ASN A 569 -40.55 -44.53 -27.24
CA ASN A 569 -40.63 -45.94 -27.60
C ASN A 569 -39.45 -46.74 -27.03
N LYS A 570 -39.77 -47.67 -26.13
CA LYS A 570 -38.79 -48.43 -25.34
C LYS A 570 -37.89 -49.34 -26.20
N ALA A 571 -38.40 -49.81 -27.35
CA ALA A 571 -37.68 -50.75 -28.22
C ALA A 571 -36.50 -50.12 -28.98
N VAL A 572 -36.56 -48.81 -29.29
CA VAL A 572 -35.48 -48.11 -30.03
C VAL A 572 -34.27 -47.86 -29.11
N LEU A 573 -34.53 -47.59 -27.83
CA LEU A 573 -33.51 -47.37 -26.80
C LEU A 573 -32.73 -48.64 -26.43
N GLU A 574 -33.37 -49.81 -26.44
CA GLU A 574 -32.69 -51.09 -26.20
C GLU A 574 -31.85 -51.54 -27.42
N LEU A 575 -32.18 -51.10 -28.64
CA LEU A 575 -31.42 -51.41 -29.86
C LEU A 575 -30.18 -50.52 -30.07
N LEU A 576 -30.25 -49.24 -29.67
CA LEU A 576 -29.13 -48.29 -29.81
C LEU A 576 -27.94 -48.58 -28.87
N PHE A 577 -28.16 -49.33 -27.79
CA PHE A 577 -27.15 -49.63 -26.77
C PHE A 577 -26.69 -51.11 -26.74
N SER A 578 -27.07 -51.92 -27.73
CA SER A 578 -26.61 -53.32 -27.86
C SER A 578 -25.33 -53.48 -28.71
N TYR A 579 -24.73 -52.40 -29.18
CA TYR A 579 -23.48 -52.41 -29.95
C TYR A 579 -22.33 -51.83 -29.11
N GLU A 580 -21.31 -52.65 -28.86
CA GLU A 580 -20.08 -52.29 -28.14
C GLU A 580 -19.11 -51.50 -29.06
N SER A 581 -19.52 -50.31 -29.52
CA SER A 581 -18.65 -49.40 -30.28
C SER A 581 -18.85 -47.95 -29.84
N GLU A 582 -18.09 -47.54 -28.82
CA GLU A 582 -18.24 -46.25 -28.11
C GLU A 582 -17.98 -44.98 -28.97
N VAL A 583 -17.52 -45.14 -30.22
CA VAL A 583 -17.09 -44.04 -31.10
C VAL A 583 -18.22 -43.49 -32.00
N PHE A 584 -19.23 -44.31 -32.35
CA PHE A 584 -20.16 -43.94 -33.43
C PHE A 584 -21.27 -42.95 -33.02
N LEU A 585 -21.63 -42.90 -31.73
CA LEU A 585 -22.74 -42.07 -31.26
C LEU A 585 -22.41 -40.57 -31.21
N LEU A 586 -21.12 -40.22 -31.03
CA LEU A 586 -20.67 -38.83 -30.97
C LEU A 586 -20.66 -38.17 -32.37
N TYR A 587 -20.25 -38.93 -33.38
CA TYR A 587 -20.17 -38.46 -34.77
C TYR A 587 -21.56 -38.12 -35.35
N ALA A 588 -22.56 -38.97 -35.09
CA ALA A 588 -23.93 -38.77 -35.59
C ALA A 588 -24.65 -37.54 -34.99
N CYS A 589 -24.20 -37.04 -33.83
CA CYS A 589 -24.73 -35.82 -33.23
C CYS A 589 -24.11 -34.53 -33.77
N LEU A 590 -22.91 -34.59 -34.36
CA LEU A 590 -22.19 -33.40 -34.84
C LEU A 590 -22.58 -32.97 -36.27
N GLU A 591 -23.03 -33.89 -37.13
CA GLU A 591 -23.37 -33.55 -38.52
C GLU A 591 -24.79 -32.96 -38.72
N ASN A 592 -25.72 -33.11 -37.77
CA ASN A 592 -27.14 -32.74 -37.94
C ASN A 592 -27.52 -31.31 -37.50
N ILE A 593 -26.57 -30.47 -37.11
CA ILE A 593 -26.84 -29.07 -36.70
C ILE A 593 -26.58 -28.08 -37.86
N GLY A 594 -26.06 -28.56 -39.00
CA GLY A 594 -25.63 -27.76 -40.13
C GLY A 594 -26.57 -27.72 -41.35
N SER A 595 -27.86 -27.40 -41.21
CA SER A 595 -28.66 -26.74 -42.29
C SER A 595 -30.15 -26.55 -41.98
N THR A 596 -30.59 -25.30 -41.78
CA THR A 596 -31.85 -24.75 -42.36
C THR A 596 -31.79 -23.23 -42.26
N HIS A 597 -31.78 -22.54 -43.41
CA HIS A 597 -31.94 -21.10 -43.52
C HIS A 597 -33.34 -20.79 -44.07
N GLU A 598 -33.91 -19.64 -43.66
CA GLU A 598 -35.10 -18.97 -44.22
C GLU A 598 -36.50 -19.61 -44.03
N MET A 599 -37.35 -18.97 -43.21
CA MET A 599 -38.47 -18.15 -43.70
C MET A 599 -39.17 -17.34 -42.57
N CYS A 600 -39.39 -16.06 -42.83
CA CYS A 600 -40.45 -15.15 -42.33
C CYS A 600 -40.75 -14.98 -40.81
N GLN A 601 -40.34 -13.81 -40.30
CA GLN A 601 -41.13 -12.75 -39.62
C GLN A 601 -42.18 -13.04 -38.52
N GLU A 602 -42.13 -12.16 -37.50
CA GLU A 602 -43.23 -11.68 -36.62
C GLU A 602 -43.94 -12.77 -35.78
N ASP A 603 -43.74 -12.86 -34.46
CA ASP A 603 -44.07 -11.79 -33.52
C ASP A 603 -43.34 -11.86 -32.16
N GLU A 604 -43.43 -10.75 -31.42
CA GLU A 604 -42.75 -10.46 -30.15
C GLU A 604 -43.01 -11.41 -28.95
N GLN A 605 -42.13 -11.22 -27.93
CA GLN A 605 -42.32 -11.42 -26.48
C GLN A 605 -41.80 -12.71 -25.82
N GLY A 606 -40.54 -12.63 -25.37
CA GLY A 606 -40.30 -12.72 -23.92
C GLY A 606 -39.92 -14.09 -23.33
N ALA A 607 -38.66 -14.46 -23.46
CA ALA A 607 -37.99 -15.39 -22.54
C ALA A 607 -36.56 -14.89 -22.24
N GLN A 608 -36.42 -14.02 -21.23
CA GLN A 608 -35.10 -13.58 -20.76
C GLN A 608 -34.36 -14.76 -20.09
N VAL A 609 -33.30 -15.24 -20.74
CA VAL A 609 -32.20 -15.91 -20.04
C VAL A 609 -31.30 -14.81 -19.48
N SER A 610 -30.93 -14.91 -18.20
CA SER A 610 -30.12 -13.91 -17.52
C SER A 610 -28.63 -14.10 -17.85
N ASP A 611 -28.22 -13.57 -19.00
CA ASP A 611 -26.79 -13.44 -19.33
C ASP A 611 -26.13 -12.43 -18.38
N THR A 612 -25.09 -12.87 -17.66
CA THR A 612 -24.13 -11.95 -17.03
C THR A 612 -23.29 -11.30 -18.13
N GLU A 613 -23.69 -10.09 -18.55
CA GLU A 613 -23.04 -9.39 -19.66
C GLU A 613 -21.55 -9.16 -19.44
N ILE A 614 -20.73 -9.63 -20.39
CA ILE A 614 -19.34 -9.18 -20.51
C ILE A 614 -19.38 -7.73 -21.02
N SER A 615 -19.15 -6.79 -20.10
CA SER A 615 -19.02 -5.35 -20.37
C SER A 615 -17.66 -5.06 -21.03
N ALA A 616 -17.56 -5.28 -22.34
CA ALA A 616 -16.39 -4.87 -23.11
C ALA A 616 -16.21 -3.34 -23.07
N LEU A 617 -15.03 -2.89 -22.63
CA LEU A 617 -14.68 -1.47 -22.49
C LEU A 617 -14.37 -0.87 -23.87
N VAL A 618 -15.21 0.05 -24.36
CA VAL A 618 -14.95 0.80 -25.62
C VAL A 618 -15.04 2.30 -25.36
N GLY A 619 -14.06 3.04 -25.86
CA GLY A 619 -13.98 4.49 -25.69
C GLY A 619 -14.16 5.28 -26.99
N TRP A 620 -14.45 6.57 -26.83
CA TRP A 620 -14.57 7.54 -27.92
C TRP A 620 -13.40 8.54 -27.85
N MET A 621 -12.78 8.85 -28.98
CA MET A 621 -11.85 9.97 -29.08
C MET A 621 -12.64 11.23 -29.45
N ALA A 622 -12.58 12.22 -28.57
CA ALA A 622 -13.38 13.44 -28.67
C ALA A 622 -12.89 14.32 -29.84
N THR A 623 -13.80 14.83 -30.67
CA THR A 623 -13.49 15.65 -31.86
C THR A 623 -14.15 17.02 -31.85
N ASN A 624 -13.73 17.92 -32.75
CA ASN A 624 -14.19 19.31 -32.78
C ASN A 624 -15.73 19.43 -32.98
N SER A 625 -16.35 18.47 -33.68
CA SER A 625 -17.80 18.44 -33.90
C SER A 625 -18.62 18.06 -32.65
N ASP A 626 -17.97 17.50 -31.63
CA ASP A 626 -18.55 17.26 -30.29
C ASP A 626 -18.51 18.49 -29.37
N GLY A 627 -17.62 19.44 -29.65
CA GLY A 627 -17.32 20.62 -28.82
C GLY A 627 -17.78 21.97 -29.40
N ILE A 628 -18.77 21.98 -30.31
CA ILE A 628 -19.29 23.20 -30.96
C ILE A 628 -19.88 24.20 -29.94
N HIS A 629 -20.31 23.69 -28.79
CA HIS A 629 -20.48 24.45 -27.57
C HIS A 629 -19.50 23.89 -26.54
N ASP A 630 -19.06 24.71 -25.60
CA ASP A 630 -18.08 24.32 -24.59
C ASP A 630 -18.76 23.45 -23.53
N MET A 631 -18.92 22.17 -23.84
CA MET A 631 -19.69 21.24 -23.01
C MET A 631 -18.84 20.82 -21.82
N ASP A 632 -19.39 21.04 -20.63
CA ASP A 632 -18.90 20.51 -19.36
C ASP A 632 -18.51 19.04 -19.54
N ILE A 633 -17.31 18.66 -19.10
CA ILE A 633 -16.82 17.30 -19.25
C ILE A 633 -17.72 16.29 -18.52
N VAL A 634 -18.45 16.69 -17.47
CA VAL A 634 -19.50 15.91 -16.81
C VAL A 634 -20.68 15.66 -17.75
N GLU A 635 -21.16 16.70 -18.45
CA GLU A 635 -22.27 16.58 -19.39
C GLU A 635 -21.86 15.78 -20.64
N TYR A 636 -20.62 15.92 -21.09
CA TYR A 636 -20.07 15.12 -22.18
C TYR A 636 -19.86 13.65 -21.76
N CYS A 637 -19.26 13.39 -20.58
CA CYS A 637 -19.19 12.05 -19.97
C CYS A 637 -20.58 11.41 -19.83
N SER A 638 -21.57 12.17 -19.34
CA SER A 638 -22.93 11.67 -19.11
C SER A 638 -23.63 11.29 -20.42
N ARG A 639 -23.50 12.12 -21.46
CA ARG A 639 -24.02 11.81 -22.80
C ARG A 639 -23.28 10.63 -23.46
N LEU A 640 -21.95 10.52 -23.28
CA LEU A 640 -21.20 9.36 -23.76
C LEU A 640 -21.54 8.06 -23.00
N GLY A 641 -21.74 8.13 -21.69
CA GLY A 641 -22.20 7.00 -20.87
C GLY A 641 -23.59 6.51 -21.30
N ALA A 642 -24.51 7.44 -21.57
CA ALA A 642 -25.83 7.13 -22.15
C ALA A 642 -25.73 6.48 -23.56
N ARG A 643 -24.62 6.69 -24.27
CA ARG A 643 -24.30 6.10 -25.59
C ARG A 643 -23.49 4.79 -25.48
N ASN A 644 -23.44 4.17 -24.30
CA ASN A 644 -22.73 2.92 -24.02
C ASN A 644 -21.19 2.98 -24.18
N TYR A 645 -20.55 4.16 -24.15
CA TYR A 645 -19.10 4.27 -24.03
C TYR A 645 -18.65 4.10 -22.57
N ASN A 646 -17.47 3.54 -22.37
CA ASN A 646 -16.93 3.23 -21.05
C ASN A 646 -15.90 4.25 -20.53
N PHE A 647 -15.22 4.94 -21.44
CA PHE A 647 -14.22 5.98 -21.17
C PHE A 647 -14.07 6.87 -22.42
N MET A 648 -13.34 7.98 -22.29
CA MET A 648 -13.15 8.95 -23.37
C MET A 648 -11.69 9.41 -23.44
N ASN A 649 -11.18 9.63 -24.65
CA ASN A 649 -9.89 10.26 -24.88
C ASN A 649 -10.11 11.74 -25.24
N TYR A 650 -9.67 12.65 -24.38
CA TYR A 650 -10.05 14.06 -24.39
C TYR A 650 -8.83 15.00 -24.28
N PRO A 651 -8.79 16.12 -25.03
CA PRO A 651 -7.67 17.06 -24.99
C PRO A 651 -7.40 17.63 -23.59
N VAL A 652 -6.14 17.61 -23.17
CA VAL A 652 -5.69 18.06 -21.84
C VAL A 652 -6.10 19.50 -21.53
N GLY A 653 -6.11 20.37 -22.53
CA GLY A 653 -6.57 21.76 -22.42
C GLY A 653 -7.87 22.08 -23.15
N GLY A 654 -8.75 21.08 -23.32
CA GLY A 654 -10.08 21.26 -23.90
C GLY A 654 -10.14 21.33 -25.42
N MET A 655 -11.35 21.14 -25.95
CA MET A 655 -11.61 21.04 -27.39
C MET A 655 -11.16 22.29 -28.17
N LYS A 656 -11.35 23.48 -27.60
CA LYS A 656 -10.96 24.76 -28.21
C LYS A 656 -9.47 24.87 -28.44
N ARG A 657 -8.65 24.39 -27.50
CA ARG A 657 -7.18 24.41 -27.60
C ARG A 657 -6.68 23.33 -28.55
N SER A 658 -7.28 22.13 -28.55
CA SER A 658 -6.98 21.09 -29.56
C SER A 658 -7.30 21.55 -30.98
N SER A 659 -8.36 22.35 -31.14
CA SER A 659 -8.80 22.93 -32.42
C SER A 659 -8.01 24.16 -32.87
N TRP A 660 -7.04 24.64 -32.08
CA TRP A 660 -6.29 25.84 -32.41
C TRP A 660 -5.30 25.57 -33.54
N LEU A 661 -5.20 26.52 -34.47
CA LEU A 661 -4.25 26.47 -35.58
C LEU A 661 -3.09 27.43 -35.27
N PRO A 662 -1.82 26.99 -35.43
CA PRO A 662 -0.68 27.82 -35.10
C PRO A 662 -0.49 28.95 -36.11
N GLU A 663 -0.38 30.17 -35.60
CA GLU A 663 -0.04 31.38 -36.35
C GLU A 663 1.21 32.03 -35.75
N LYS A 664 2.04 32.68 -36.59
CA LYS A 664 3.38 33.15 -36.24
C LYS A 664 3.45 34.15 -35.07
N ASP A 665 2.36 34.89 -34.83
CA ASP A 665 2.19 35.83 -33.70
C ASP A 665 0.96 35.45 -32.84
N GLY A 666 0.37 34.28 -33.07
CA GLY A 666 -0.83 33.80 -32.39
C GLY A 666 -0.48 33.17 -31.04
N VAL A 667 -1.13 33.62 -29.97
CA VAL A 667 -1.03 32.99 -28.65
C VAL A 667 -2.05 31.85 -28.56
N PRO A 668 -1.65 30.60 -28.25
CA PRO A 668 -2.60 29.50 -28.09
C PRO A 668 -3.61 29.80 -26.98
N PRO A 669 -4.86 29.29 -27.07
CA PRO A 669 -5.80 29.35 -25.97
C PRO A 669 -5.18 28.80 -24.67
N PRO A 670 -5.54 29.34 -23.49
CA PRO A 670 -5.14 28.71 -22.23
C PRO A 670 -5.66 27.27 -22.21
N ILE A 671 -5.01 26.43 -21.41
CA ILE A 671 -5.49 25.08 -21.11
C ILE A 671 -6.84 25.25 -20.39
N ASP A 672 -7.95 24.96 -21.10
CA ASP A 672 -9.29 25.08 -20.54
C ASP A 672 -9.52 23.94 -19.52
N LEU A 673 -10.08 24.25 -18.36
CA LEU A 673 -10.01 23.43 -17.14
C LEU A 673 -11.12 22.39 -17.02
N PRO A 674 -10.77 21.10 -16.89
CA PRO A 674 -11.77 20.07 -16.63
C PRO A 674 -11.67 19.54 -15.17
N ASP A 675 -10.66 19.95 -14.39
CA ASP A 675 -10.43 19.58 -12.97
C ASP A 675 -11.46 20.17 -11.99
N LEU A 676 -12.10 21.26 -12.38
CA LEU A 676 -13.22 21.89 -11.66
C LEU A 676 -14.59 21.36 -12.10
N GLN A 677 -14.63 20.52 -13.13
CA GLN A 677 -15.87 20.00 -13.71
C GLN A 677 -16.14 18.59 -13.19
N LEU A 678 -15.16 17.69 -13.29
CA LEU A 678 -15.31 16.27 -12.90
C LEU A 678 -14.53 15.96 -11.61
N ASP A 679 -15.13 15.17 -10.69
CA ASP A 679 -14.49 14.66 -9.47
C ASP A 679 -13.15 13.96 -9.78
N VAL A 680 -12.12 14.29 -8.98
CA VAL A 680 -10.76 13.72 -8.96
C VAL A 680 -10.75 12.19 -9.09
N LYS A 681 -11.72 11.47 -8.51
CA LYS A 681 -11.82 10.01 -8.59
C LYS A 681 -12.33 9.51 -9.94
N LEU A 682 -13.18 10.29 -10.60
CA LEU A 682 -13.76 9.96 -11.90
C LEU A 682 -12.75 10.19 -13.04
N TRP A 683 -11.84 11.16 -12.88
CA TRP A 683 -10.74 11.44 -13.80
C TRP A 683 -9.93 10.20 -14.17
N GLY A 684 -9.32 9.54 -13.19
CA GLY A 684 -8.53 8.32 -13.40
C GLY A 684 -9.35 7.09 -13.84
N THR A 685 -10.68 7.20 -13.91
CA THR A 685 -11.59 6.11 -14.29
C THR A 685 -12.10 6.29 -15.73
N TYR A 686 -12.58 7.49 -16.08
CA TYR A 686 -13.33 7.75 -17.31
C TYR A 686 -12.54 8.53 -18.37
N VAL A 687 -11.47 9.24 -18.01
CA VAL A 687 -10.77 10.13 -18.95
C VAL A 687 -9.33 9.66 -19.19
N ILE A 688 -8.97 9.63 -20.48
CA ILE A 688 -7.61 9.52 -20.98
C ILE A 688 -7.22 10.89 -21.52
N GLY A 689 -6.05 11.41 -21.15
CA GLY A 689 -5.59 12.72 -21.62
C GLY A 689 -4.99 12.64 -23.02
N ARG A 690 -5.31 13.60 -23.89
CA ARG A 690 -4.67 13.78 -25.21
C ARG A 690 -3.85 15.06 -25.26
N ILE A 691 -2.59 14.98 -25.70
CA ILE A 691 -1.81 16.17 -26.07
C ILE A 691 -2.51 16.89 -27.24
N SER A 692 -2.51 18.22 -27.25
CA SER A 692 -3.17 19.00 -28.30
C SER A 692 -2.62 18.67 -29.69
N ASP A 693 -3.51 18.35 -30.64
CA ASP A 693 -3.15 17.77 -31.94
C ASP A 693 -2.26 18.68 -32.82
N TRP A 694 -2.18 19.98 -32.54
CA TRP A 694 -1.32 20.93 -33.25
C TRP A 694 0.14 20.93 -32.78
N ILE A 695 0.46 20.41 -31.59
CA ILE A 695 1.82 20.41 -31.01
C ILE A 695 2.73 19.51 -31.83
N ASP A 696 3.80 20.06 -32.40
CA ASP A 696 4.78 19.35 -33.22
C ASP A 696 6.20 19.84 -32.90
N CYS A 697 6.90 19.10 -32.02
CA CYS A 697 8.23 19.47 -31.54
C CYS A 697 9.30 19.38 -32.65
N ASP A 698 9.07 18.53 -33.65
CA ASP A 698 10.03 18.19 -34.71
C ASP A 698 9.60 18.80 -36.07
N ALA A 699 8.70 19.78 -36.05
CA ALA A 699 8.25 20.53 -37.23
C ALA A 699 9.41 21.21 -38.00
N ASN A 700 9.30 21.20 -39.34
CA ASN A 700 10.24 21.87 -40.25
C ASN A 700 10.36 23.40 -40.02
N GLU A 701 9.32 24.03 -39.47
CA GLU A 701 9.33 25.46 -39.18
C GLU A 701 9.82 25.72 -37.74
N SER A 702 11.03 26.29 -37.59
CA SER A 702 11.68 26.48 -36.27
C SER A 702 10.76 27.16 -35.24
N TRP A 703 10.01 28.19 -35.63
CA TRP A 703 9.14 28.92 -34.69
C TRP A 703 8.00 28.05 -34.13
N LEU A 704 7.48 27.11 -34.95
CA LEU A 704 6.46 26.16 -34.53
C LEU A 704 7.04 25.05 -33.66
N ALA A 705 8.25 24.57 -34.00
CA ALA A 705 8.98 23.60 -33.20
C ALA A 705 9.31 24.15 -31.80
N ASP A 706 9.84 25.38 -31.74
CA ASP A 706 10.21 26.05 -30.48
C ASP A 706 8.97 26.34 -29.61
N LEU A 707 7.86 26.79 -30.22
CA LEU A 707 6.57 26.95 -29.54
C LEU A 707 6.04 25.61 -29.01
N SER A 708 6.09 24.56 -29.83
CA SER A 708 5.61 23.22 -29.46
C SER A 708 6.41 22.61 -28.31
N CYS A 709 7.74 22.81 -28.28
CA CYS A 709 8.59 22.36 -27.16
C CYS A 709 8.21 23.03 -25.83
N VAL A 710 7.82 24.32 -25.86
CA VAL A 710 7.34 25.03 -24.66
C VAL A 710 5.94 24.58 -24.25
N GLU A 711 5.05 24.35 -25.22
CA GLU A 711 3.64 24.07 -24.96
C GLU A 711 3.38 22.59 -24.61
N ILE A 712 4.19 21.65 -25.10
CA ILE A 712 4.17 20.25 -24.64
C ILE A 712 4.65 20.15 -23.18
N GLU A 713 5.68 20.91 -22.77
CA GLU A 713 6.09 20.94 -21.37
C GLU A 713 4.96 21.49 -20.49
N LYS A 714 4.18 22.48 -20.94
CA LYS A 714 3.00 22.98 -20.21
C LYS A 714 1.91 21.91 -20.05
N GLU A 715 1.59 21.17 -21.12
CA GLU A 715 0.56 20.12 -21.05
C GLU A 715 1.02 18.93 -20.20
N LEU A 716 2.27 18.49 -20.30
CA LEU A 716 2.85 17.46 -19.42
C LEU A 716 2.85 17.90 -17.94
N ASN A 717 3.24 19.14 -17.66
CA ASN A 717 3.18 19.72 -16.31
C ASN A 717 1.75 19.77 -15.77
N TYR A 718 0.77 20.18 -16.59
CA TYR A 718 -0.64 20.16 -16.18
C TYR A 718 -1.15 18.72 -15.96
N MET A 719 -0.63 17.73 -16.69
CA MET A 719 -1.00 16.33 -16.44
C MET A 719 -0.49 15.76 -15.11
N THR A 720 0.68 16.16 -14.60
CA THR A 720 1.09 15.77 -13.22
C THR A 720 0.21 16.37 -12.13
N TYR A 721 -0.49 17.47 -12.43
CA TYR A 721 -1.46 18.04 -11.50
C TYR A 721 -2.76 17.22 -11.45
N MET A 722 -3.08 16.50 -12.53
CA MET A 722 -4.30 15.72 -12.70
C MET A 722 -4.13 14.26 -12.26
N PRO A 723 -5.15 13.63 -11.66
CA PRO A 723 -5.14 12.20 -11.28
C PRO A 723 -5.41 11.28 -12.49
N LEU A 724 -4.82 11.60 -13.65
CA LEU A 724 -4.92 10.81 -14.88
C LEU A 724 -4.05 9.55 -14.77
N ARG A 725 -4.46 8.45 -15.41
CA ARG A 725 -3.68 7.19 -15.49
C ARG A 725 -2.97 7.01 -16.83
N VAL A 726 -3.43 7.69 -17.87
CA VAL A 726 -2.99 7.51 -19.25
C VAL A 726 -2.90 8.86 -19.94
N LEU A 727 -1.76 9.10 -20.59
CA LEU A 727 -1.55 10.13 -21.61
C LEU A 727 -1.50 9.49 -22.99
N THR A 728 -2.09 10.13 -23.99
CA THR A 728 -1.98 9.75 -25.40
C THR A 728 -1.37 10.89 -26.22
N LEU A 729 -0.37 10.55 -27.03
CA LEU A 729 0.26 11.44 -28.00
C LEU A 729 0.42 10.70 -29.33
N GLU A 730 0.45 11.43 -30.44
CA GLU A 730 0.63 10.86 -31.78
C GLU A 730 2.02 11.19 -32.32
N LEU A 731 2.69 10.20 -32.90
CA LEU A 731 3.96 10.40 -33.59
C LEU A 731 3.70 10.99 -34.98
N LYS A 732 4.29 12.14 -35.28
CA LYS A 732 4.04 12.91 -36.53
C LYS A 732 5.08 12.74 -37.62
N HIS A 733 6.28 12.28 -37.27
CA HIS A 733 7.43 12.15 -38.17
C HIS A 733 8.09 10.79 -37.94
N ARG A 734 8.83 10.28 -38.93
CA ARG A 734 9.60 9.03 -38.74
C ARG A 734 10.71 9.17 -37.69
N ASP A 735 11.31 10.36 -37.61
CA ASP A 735 12.30 10.71 -36.60
C ASP A 735 11.74 11.85 -35.74
N SER A 736 11.70 11.69 -34.43
CA SER A 736 11.20 12.72 -33.50
C SER A 736 12.15 12.90 -32.30
N PRO A 737 13.41 13.32 -32.54
CA PRO A 737 14.44 13.41 -31.51
C PRO A 737 14.14 14.47 -30.44
N LYS A 738 13.52 15.61 -30.77
CA LYS A 738 13.20 16.64 -29.77
C LYS A 738 12.08 16.17 -28.85
N LEU A 739 11.05 15.54 -29.41
CA LEU A 739 9.99 14.90 -28.62
C LEU A 739 10.57 13.82 -27.69
N ALA A 740 11.45 12.96 -28.20
CA ALA A 740 12.11 11.92 -27.40
C ALA A 740 13.01 12.51 -26.29
N GLU A 741 13.76 13.59 -26.55
CA GLU A 741 14.56 14.28 -25.53
C GLU A 741 13.69 14.84 -24.41
N ILE A 742 12.59 15.54 -24.76
CA ILE A 742 11.65 16.10 -23.77
C ILE A 742 11.04 14.99 -22.92
N LEU A 743 10.52 13.92 -23.55
CA LEU A 743 9.93 12.78 -22.82
C LEU A 743 10.97 12.07 -21.94
N THR A 744 12.21 11.88 -22.43
CA THR A 744 13.30 11.26 -21.65
C THR A 744 13.62 12.09 -20.41
N LYS A 745 13.87 13.39 -20.58
CA LYS A 745 14.09 14.37 -19.51
C LYS A 745 12.95 14.33 -18.48
N TRP A 746 11.70 14.22 -18.95
CA TRP A 746 10.53 14.14 -18.09
C TRP A 746 10.46 12.85 -17.26
N MET A 747 10.60 11.69 -17.91
CA MET A 747 10.62 10.39 -17.25
C MET A 747 11.78 10.25 -16.25
N TRP A 748 12.89 10.98 -16.45
CA TRP A 748 14.08 10.93 -15.58
C TRP A 748 13.92 11.82 -14.33
N THR A 749 13.20 12.94 -14.45
CA THR A 749 13.20 14.00 -13.42
C THR A 749 11.93 14.08 -12.59
N ARG A 750 10.82 13.46 -13.03
CA ARG A 750 9.51 13.53 -12.36
C ARG A 750 8.99 12.13 -12.02
N ASN A 751 8.42 11.98 -10.82
CA ASN A 751 7.75 10.74 -10.44
C ASN A 751 6.37 10.65 -11.11
N MET A 752 6.33 10.14 -12.34
CA MET A 752 5.09 10.01 -13.12
C MET A 752 4.17 8.91 -12.57
N THR A 753 2.92 9.28 -12.32
CA THR A 753 1.80 8.43 -11.87
C THR A 753 1.00 7.80 -13.03
N TYR A 754 1.27 8.22 -14.27
CA TYR A 754 0.56 7.80 -15.48
C TYR A 754 1.48 7.11 -16.50
N SER A 755 0.88 6.31 -17.37
CA SER A 755 1.53 5.71 -18.54
C SER A 755 1.37 6.61 -19.77
N VAL A 756 2.41 6.69 -20.61
CA VAL A 756 2.39 7.43 -21.89
C VAL A 756 2.19 6.45 -23.03
N TRP A 757 1.13 6.65 -23.81
CA TRP A 757 0.75 5.84 -24.96
C TRP A 757 1.04 6.63 -26.24
N VAL A 758 1.97 6.12 -27.04
CA VAL A 758 2.37 6.74 -28.30
C VAL A 758 1.62 6.04 -29.44
N PHE A 759 0.77 6.79 -30.15
CA PHE A 759 0.08 6.29 -31.33
C PHE A 759 0.95 6.43 -32.59
N LEU A 760 1.08 5.34 -33.34
CA LEU A 760 1.61 5.35 -34.70
C LEU A 760 0.48 5.01 -35.69
N PRO A 761 0.37 5.72 -36.83
CA PRO A 761 -0.56 5.36 -37.91
C PRO A 761 -0.12 4.07 -38.60
N THR A 762 -1.07 3.25 -39.02
CA THR A 762 -0.80 2.03 -39.83
C THR A 762 -0.60 2.33 -41.32
N ASP A 763 -0.74 3.60 -41.74
CA ASP A 763 -0.45 4.08 -43.08
C ASP A 763 0.92 4.79 -43.08
N GLU A 764 1.90 4.21 -43.76
CA GLU A 764 3.28 4.72 -43.83
C GLU A 764 3.39 6.12 -44.46
N ASN A 765 2.36 6.55 -45.20
CA ASN A 765 2.30 7.86 -45.86
C ASN A 765 1.95 8.99 -44.88
N GLN A 766 1.49 8.67 -43.67
CA GLN A 766 1.16 9.64 -42.63
C GLN A 766 2.38 10.03 -41.76
N LEU A 767 3.52 9.36 -41.94
CA LEU A 767 4.79 9.69 -41.29
C LEU A 767 5.79 10.25 -42.32
N PRO A 768 5.79 11.57 -42.59
CA PRO A 768 6.76 12.22 -43.46
C PRO A 768 8.20 12.03 -42.98
N VAL A 769 9.12 12.09 -43.94
CA VAL A 769 10.58 12.04 -43.73
C VAL A 769 11.12 13.48 -43.76
N VAL A 770 11.95 13.85 -42.79
CA VAL A 770 12.55 15.20 -42.69
C VAL A 770 13.59 15.44 -43.79
N ASP A 771 14.35 14.41 -44.16
CA ASP A 771 15.29 14.41 -45.28
C ASP A 771 14.75 13.59 -46.46
N CYS A 772 14.94 14.07 -47.70
CA CYS A 772 14.40 13.47 -48.93
C CYS A 772 15.04 12.12 -49.37
N GLY A 773 15.54 11.32 -48.43
CA GLY A 773 16.03 9.96 -48.67
C GLY A 773 14.89 8.93 -48.65
N GLN A 774 15.07 7.81 -49.36
CA GLN A 774 14.19 6.65 -49.20
C GLN A 774 14.51 5.96 -47.86
N ASP A 775 13.74 6.29 -46.82
CA ASP A 775 13.77 5.57 -45.54
C ASP A 775 13.10 4.20 -45.71
N ALA A 776 13.85 3.14 -45.43
CA ALA A 776 13.45 1.75 -45.62
C ALA A 776 12.93 1.07 -44.34
N ARG A 777 12.77 1.82 -43.23
CA ARG A 777 12.18 1.30 -41.98
C ARG A 777 10.69 1.02 -42.14
N ASP A 778 10.25 -0.11 -41.58
CA ASP A 778 8.84 -0.42 -41.35
C ASP A 778 8.31 0.32 -40.10
N ILE A 779 7.00 0.29 -39.85
CA ILE A 779 6.37 1.09 -38.78
C ILE A 779 6.78 0.55 -37.40
N TRP A 780 7.01 -0.76 -37.29
CA TRP A 780 7.63 -1.36 -36.11
C TRP A 780 9.07 -0.86 -35.89
N GLY A 781 9.88 -0.75 -36.94
CA GLY A 781 11.24 -0.18 -36.87
C GLY A 781 11.27 1.27 -36.41
N ILE A 782 10.36 2.10 -36.91
CA ILE A 782 10.18 3.50 -36.47
C ILE A 782 9.88 3.57 -34.96
N TRP A 783 8.97 2.71 -34.46
CA TRP A 783 8.69 2.62 -33.03
C TRP A 783 9.92 2.14 -32.22
N ALA A 784 10.64 1.14 -32.72
CA ALA A 784 11.82 0.60 -32.04
C ALA A 784 12.94 1.64 -31.89
N ASP A 785 13.17 2.46 -32.92
CA ASP A 785 14.12 3.58 -32.88
C ASP A 785 13.68 4.66 -31.90
N PHE A 786 12.42 5.12 -31.98
CA PHE A 786 11.87 6.14 -31.07
C PHE A 786 11.92 5.70 -29.59
N ARG A 787 11.57 4.44 -29.31
CA ARG A 787 11.69 3.84 -27.98
C ARG A 787 13.15 3.78 -27.51
N SER A 788 14.09 3.48 -28.40
CA SER A 788 15.52 3.45 -28.09
C SER A 788 16.07 4.83 -27.73
N LEU A 789 15.61 5.89 -28.41
CA LEU A 789 15.90 7.29 -28.04
C LEU A 789 15.34 7.67 -26.66
N CYS A 790 14.24 7.04 -26.22
CA CYS A 790 13.58 7.33 -24.95
C CYS A 790 14.25 6.72 -23.70
N THR A 791 15.35 5.97 -23.85
CA THR A 791 16.06 5.16 -22.84
C THR A 791 15.25 4.03 -22.17
N ASN A 792 15.94 2.97 -21.74
CA ASN A 792 15.32 1.72 -21.25
C ASN A 792 14.71 1.85 -19.84
N TYR A 793 13.50 2.42 -19.78
CA TYR A 793 12.64 2.39 -18.59
C TYR A 793 11.88 1.06 -18.43
N PRO A 794 11.33 0.77 -17.23
CA PRO A 794 10.36 -0.32 -17.07
C PRO A 794 9.19 -0.16 -18.05
N MET A 795 8.85 -1.23 -18.77
CA MET A 795 7.89 -1.23 -19.89
C MET A 795 6.44 -0.84 -19.52
N GLN A 796 6.18 -0.54 -18.25
CA GLN A 796 4.90 -0.09 -17.72
C GLN A 796 4.66 1.43 -17.90
N LYS A 797 5.71 2.24 -18.13
CA LYS A 797 5.59 3.71 -18.22
C LYS A 797 5.44 4.25 -19.64
N LEU A 798 6.04 3.61 -20.64
CA LEU A 798 5.96 3.98 -22.05
C LEU A 798 5.42 2.79 -22.84
N ALA A 799 4.28 2.99 -23.50
CA ALA A 799 3.54 1.96 -24.23
C ALA A 799 3.15 2.44 -25.62
N VAL A 800 2.80 1.50 -26.51
CA VAL A 800 2.47 1.81 -27.90
C VAL A 800 1.00 1.57 -28.21
N GLY A 801 0.44 2.42 -29.06
CA GLY A 801 -0.90 2.27 -29.63
C GLY A 801 -0.84 2.29 -31.15
N LEU A 802 -1.75 1.57 -31.80
CA LEU A 802 -1.87 1.58 -33.26
C LEU A 802 -3.10 2.39 -33.68
N ARG A 803 -2.89 3.43 -34.50
CA ARG A 803 -3.95 4.16 -35.18
C ARG A 803 -4.23 3.47 -36.51
N LEU A 804 -5.36 2.77 -36.59
CA LEU A 804 -5.76 2.06 -37.80
C LEU A 804 -6.32 3.04 -38.82
N CYS A 805 -5.68 3.12 -39.97
CA CYS A 805 -6.09 3.93 -41.11
C CYS A 805 -6.80 3.08 -42.20
N PRO A 806 -7.59 3.69 -43.12
CA PRO A 806 -8.20 3.00 -44.26
C PRO A 806 -7.19 2.23 -45.12
N ASN A 807 -6.01 2.81 -45.33
CA ASN A 807 -4.88 2.14 -45.93
C ASN A 807 -4.05 1.48 -44.82
N LEU A 808 -3.61 0.25 -45.08
CA LEU A 808 -2.66 -0.47 -44.25
C LEU A 808 -1.35 -0.58 -45.03
N ALA A 809 -0.22 -0.25 -44.41
CA ALA A 809 1.09 -0.57 -44.95
C ALA A 809 1.25 -2.10 -45.09
N ASP A 810 2.15 -2.54 -45.97
CA ASP A 810 2.36 -3.97 -46.28
C ASP A 810 2.62 -4.83 -45.02
N GLU A 811 3.29 -4.25 -44.01
CA GLU A 811 3.51 -4.84 -42.69
C GLU A 811 2.22 -5.34 -42.01
N PHE A 812 1.12 -4.59 -42.17
CA PHE A 812 -0.18 -4.89 -41.55
C PHE A 812 -1.09 -5.79 -42.42
N LEU A 813 -0.63 -6.16 -43.62
CA LEU A 813 -1.33 -7.11 -44.49
C LEU A 813 -0.83 -8.55 -44.28
N GLU A 814 0.44 -8.74 -43.93
CA GLU A 814 1.04 -10.06 -43.74
C GLU A 814 1.05 -10.53 -42.27
N PRO A 815 0.40 -11.66 -41.91
CA PRO A 815 0.32 -12.15 -40.53
C PRO A 815 1.65 -12.49 -39.86
N GLN A 816 2.74 -12.66 -40.62
CA GLN A 816 4.07 -12.91 -40.05
C GLN A 816 4.79 -11.60 -39.67
N LEU A 817 4.38 -10.47 -40.24
CA LEU A 817 4.98 -9.16 -39.99
C LEU A 817 4.28 -8.50 -38.79
N TYR A 818 2.97 -8.28 -38.85
CA TYR A 818 2.28 -7.61 -37.74
C TYR A 818 2.23 -8.40 -36.42
N LYS A 819 2.47 -9.72 -36.43
CA LYS A 819 2.60 -10.49 -35.17
C LYS A 819 3.79 -10.06 -34.31
N ARG A 820 4.80 -9.36 -34.86
CA ARG A 820 5.89 -8.76 -34.08
C ARG A 820 5.40 -7.80 -33.00
N TRP A 821 4.25 -7.15 -33.21
CA TRP A 821 3.62 -6.24 -32.26
C TRP A 821 3.14 -6.92 -30.97
N HIS A 822 3.05 -8.26 -30.92
CA HIS A 822 2.83 -8.99 -29.68
C HIS A 822 4.03 -8.93 -28.70
N ALA A 823 5.23 -8.62 -29.20
CA ALA A 823 6.42 -8.43 -28.36
C ALA A 823 6.54 -7.00 -27.78
N GLU A 824 5.68 -6.08 -28.22
CA GLU A 824 5.61 -4.71 -27.72
C GLU A 824 4.44 -4.53 -26.75
N PRO A 825 4.50 -3.56 -25.80
CA PRO A 825 3.40 -3.25 -24.90
C PRO A 825 2.26 -2.51 -25.63
N LEU A 826 1.57 -3.23 -26.53
CA LEU A 826 0.47 -2.72 -27.35
C LEU A 826 -0.79 -2.53 -26.49
N CYS A 827 -1.04 -1.29 -26.07
CA CYS A 827 -2.04 -0.95 -25.05
C CYS A 827 -3.39 -0.47 -25.62
N SER A 828 -3.44 -0.03 -26.88
CA SER A 828 -4.63 0.60 -27.46
C SER A 828 -4.67 0.53 -28.98
N PHE A 829 -5.89 0.50 -29.52
CA PHE A 829 -6.17 0.65 -30.95
C PHE A 829 -7.06 1.87 -31.14
N CYS A 830 -6.60 2.83 -31.94
CA CYS A 830 -7.37 4.00 -32.34
C CYS A 830 -7.95 3.74 -33.73
N ILE A 831 -9.25 3.48 -33.82
CA ILE A 831 -9.93 2.96 -35.02
C ILE A 831 -10.66 4.10 -35.72
N GLU A 832 -10.25 4.44 -36.94
CA GLU A 832 -10.85 5.52 -37.71
C GLU A 832 -12.27 5.18 -38.21
N THR A 833 -13.22 6.12 -38.10
CA THR A 833 -14.60 5.97 -38.60
C THR A 833 -14.67 5.71 -40.11
N SER A 834 -13.64 6.14 -40.85
CA SER A 834 -13.45 5.96 -42.29
C SER A 834 -13.20 4.51 -42.72
N ILE A 835 -12.75 3.63 -41.81
CA ILE A 835 -12.59 2.19 -42.08
C ILE A 835 -13.95 1.50 -42.21
N PHE A 836 -14.95 1.97 -41.48
CA PHE A 836 -16.24 1.30 -41.38
C PHE A 836 -17.06 1.47 -42.66
N THR A 837 -17.48 0.35 -43.24
CA THR A 837 -18.31 0.31 -44.45
C THR A 837 -19.76 -0.03 -44.12
N SER A 838 -20.69 0.36 -44.98
CA SER A 838 -22.12 0.03 -44.86
C SER A 838 -22.54 -0.93 -45.97
N SER A 839 -22.95 -2.15 -45.60
CA SER A 839 -23.32 -3.19 -46.57
C SER A 839 -24.83 -3.37 -46.67
N GLY A 840 -25.42 -2.95 -47.79
CA GLY A 840 -26.76 -3.37 -48.23
C GLY A 840 -27.97 -2.79 -47.46
N GLN A 841 -29.16 -3.27 -47.85
CA GLN A 841 -30.48 -2.63 -47.64
C GLN A 841 -30.94 -2.35 -46.19
N TYR A 842 -30.18 -2.74 -45.17
CA TYR A 842 -30.53 -2.53 -43.76
C TYR A 842 -29.54 -1.63 -43.00
N GLY A 843 -28.55 -1.04 -43.68
CA GLY A 843 -27.66 -0.04 -43.07
C GLY A 843 -26.84 -0.57 -41.89
N LYS A 844 -26.44 -1.86 -41.92
CA LYS A 844 -25.57 -2.45 -40.90
C LYS A 844 -24.11 -2.13 -41.21
N CYS A 845 -23.41 -1.67 -40.18
CA CYS A 845 -22.00 -1.30 -40.23
C CYS A 845 -21.09 -2.54 -40.14
N THR A 846 -20.02 -2.58 -40.94
CA THR A 846 -19.03 -3.68 -41.00
C THR A 846 -17.61 -3.16 -41.22
N LEU A 847 -16.62 -3.95 -40.79
CA LEU A 847 -15.19 -3.68 -41.04
C LEU A 847 -14.69 -4.45 -42.29
N PRO A 848 -13.74 -3.91 -43.07
CA PRO A 848 -13.08 -4.64 -44.14
C PRO A 848 -12.37 -5.90 -43.62
N PRO A 849 -12.25 -6.98 -44.42
CA PRO A 849 -11.66 -8.23 -43.95
C PRO A 849 -10.23 -8.11 -43.42
N ALA A 850 -9.42 -7.22 -43.99
CA ALA A 850 -8.05 -6.97 -43.53
C ALA A 850 -8.02 -6.37 -42.11
N HIS A 851 -8.74 -5.25 -41.89
CA HIS A 851 -8.86 -4.61 -40.58
C HIS A 851 -9.53 -5.51 -39.53
N TYR A 852 -10.58 -6.24 -39.89
CA TYR A 852 -11.23 -7.20 -38.98
C TYR A 852 -10.26 -8.30 -38.55
N ARG A 853 -9.45 -8.84 -39.48
CA ARG A 853 -8.42 -9.84 -39.17
C ARG A 853 -7.32 -9.25 -38.28
N LEU A 854 -6.77 -8.10 -38.64
CA LEU A 854 -5.71 -7.43 -37.88
C LEU A 854 -6.12 -7.21 -36.42
N LEU A 855 -7.35 -6.71 -36.20
CA LEU A 855 -7.91 -6.54 -34.86
C LEU A 855 -8.17 -7.88 -34.16
N MET A 856 -8.74 -8.88 -34.86
CA MET A 856 -8.96 -10.21 -34.30
C MET A 856 -7.68 -10.89 -33.85
N ASP A 857 -6.57 -10.71 -34.58
CA ASP A 857 -5.28 -11.30 -34.21
C ASP A 857 -4.64 -10.49 -33.08
N LEU A 858 -4.54 -9.15 -33.18
CA LEU A 858 -3.82 -8.30 -32.23
C LEU A 858 -4.55 -7.96 -30.90
N PHE A 859 -5.88 -8.12 -30.79
CA PHE A 859 -6.61 -7.90 -29.51
C PHE A 859 -6.37 -9.03 -28.49
N VAL A 860 -5.17 -9.16 -27.93
CA VAL A 860 -4.81 -10.28 -27.02
C VAL A 860 -5.49 -10.14 -25.65
N SER A 861 -5.67 -8.92 -25.14
CA SER A 861 -6.14 -8.68 -23.77
C SER A 861 -7.22 -7.60 -23.71
N MET A 862 -8.16 -7.74 -22.78
CA MET A 862 -9.18 -6.70 -22.52
C MET A 862 -8.69 -5.60 -21.55
N ILE A 863 -7.42 -5.63 -21.16
CA ILE A 863 -6.69 -4.44 -20.70
C ILE A 863 -6.48 -3.46 -21.87
N GLN A 864 -6.38 -3.97 -23.11
CA GLN A 864 -6.23 -3.12 -24.30
C GLN A 864 -7.50 -2.30 -24.52
N ARG A 865 -7.34 -0.99 -24.68
CA ARG A 865 -8.44 -0.04 -24.73
C ARG A 865 -8.75 0.38 -26.18
N PRO A 866 -9.78 -0.19 -26.84
CA PRO A 866 -10.26 0.31 -28.14
C PRO A 866 -10.79 1.73 -28.01
N LEU A 867 -10.31 2.61 -28.88
CA LEU A 867 -10.78 3.96 -29.09
C LEU A 867 -11.33 4.08 -30.51
N ILE A 868 -12.46 4.75 -30.69
CA ILE A 868 -12.97 5.11 -32.03
C ILE A 868 -12.64 6.59 -32.27
N HIS A 869 -11.96 6.90 -33.38
CA HIS A 869 -11.60 8.25 -33.82
C HIS A 869 -12.39 8.63 -35.07
N SER A 870 -12.88 9.88 -35.12
CA SER A 870 -13.57 10.39 -36.31
C SER A 870 -12.69 11.34 -37.11
N ASN A 871 -12.38 10.96 -38.36
CA ASN A 871 -11.52 11.74 -39.25
C ASN A 871 -12.21 13.01 -39.79
N SER A 872 -13.54 13.04 -39.83
CA SER A 872 -14.30 14.13 -40.44
C SER A 872 -14.65 15.22 -39.43
N SER A 873 -14.61 16.48 -39.89
CA SER A 873 -15.20 17.64 -39.21
C SER A 873 -16.73 17.64 -39.21
N GLU A 874 -17.35 16.64 -39.83
CA GLU A 874 -18.80 16.46 -39.90
C GLU A 874 -19.35 15.85 -38.60
N GLN A 875 -20.62 16.13 -38.32
CA GLN A 875 -21.32 15.52 -37.18
C GLN A 875 -21.72 14.08 -37.52
N VAL A 876 -20.97 13.11 -36.99
CA VAL A 876 -21.35 11.70 -37.01
C VAL A 876 -22.64 11.52 -36.19
N ASP A 877 -23.71 11.06 -36.86
CA ASP A 877 -25.01 10.79 -36.26
C ASP A 877 -24.95 9.79 -35.10
N GLU A 878 -25.80 10.00 -34.10
CA GLU A 878 -25.79 9.24 -32.84
C GLU A 878 -26.11 7.75 -33.04
N HIS A 879 -27.02 7.44 -33.97
CA HIS A 879 -27.31 6.06 -34.35
C HIS A 879 -26.08 5.38 -34.98
N LEU A 880 -25.33 6.10 -35.83
CA LEU A 880 -24.12 5.58 -36.48
C LEU A 880 -22.98 5.35 -35.49
N ARG A 881 -22.80 6.25 -34.51
CA ARG A 881 -21.86 6.06 -33.39
C ARG A 881 -22.14 4.79 -32.59
N LEU A 882 -23.41 4.54 -32.26
CA LEU A 882 -23.83 3.33 -31.57
C LEU A 882 -23.56 2.06 -32.40
N GLN A 883 -23.74 2.12 -33.73
CA GLN A 883 -23.37 1.02 -34.62
C GLN A 883 -21.85 0.72 -34.60
N TYR A 884 -20.99 1.75 -34.64
CA TYR A 884 -19.53 1.56 -34.54
C TYR A 884 -19.13 0.89 -33.20
N VAL A 885 -19.67 1.38 -32.07
CA VAL A 885 -19.42 0.78 -30.75
C VAL A 885 -19.89 -0.68 -30.71
N ASN A 886 -21.10 -0.95 -31.18
CA ASN A 886 -21.66 -2.30 -31.16
C ASN A 886 -20.86 -3.25 -32.05
N MET A 887 -20.32 -2.80 -33.18
CA MET A 887 -19.43 -3.60 -34.03
C MET A 887 -18.12 -3.99 -33.31
N ILE A 888 -17.48 -3.04 -32.62
CA ILE A 888 -16.25 -3.33 -31.84
C ILE A 888 -16.56 -4.20 -30.61
N LYS A 889 -17.67 -3.96 -29.91
CA LYS A 889 -18.12 -4.83 -28.81
C LYS A 889 -18.48 -6.23 -29.30
N GLN A 890 -19.07 -6.37 -30.49
CA GLN A 890 -19.32 -7.66 -31.12
C GLN A 890 -18.01 -8.37 -31.47
N LEU A 891 -17.03 -7.68 -32.07
CA LEU A 891 -15.69 -8.22 -32.35
C LEU A 891 -15.02 -8.75 -31.08
N ILE A 892 -15.02 -7.98 -29.99
CA ILE A 892 -14.43 -8.39 -28.71
C ILE A 892 -15.19 -9.56 -28.08
N ARG A 893 -16.54 -9.57 -28.15
CA ARG A 893 -17.36 -10.69 -27.69
C ARG A 893 -17.11 -11.95 -28.54
N GLU A 894 -17.01 -11.84 -29.85
CA GLU A 894 -16.68 -12.94 -30.77
C GLU A 894 -15.29 -13.51 -30.47
N LYS A 895 -14.28 -12.67 -30.20
CA LYS A 895 -12.96 -13.15 -29.77
C LYS A 895 -13.03 -13.83 -28.41
N ALA A 896 -13.70 -13.23 -27.42
CA ALA A 896 -13.89 -13.83 -26.10
C ALA A 896 -14.64 -15.18 -26.14
N ILE A 897 -15.62 -15.31 -27.03
CA ILE A 897 -16.34 -16.57 -27.27
C ILE A 897 -15.41 -17.58 -27.95
N ARG A 898 -14.71 -17.23 -29.03
CA ARG A 898 -13.74 -18.11 -29.70
C ARG A 898 -12.62 -18.58 -28.76
N SER A 899 -12.09 -17.71 -27.91
CA SER A 899 -11.09 -18.08 -26.89
C SER A 899 -11.67 -19.02 -25.84
N LYS A 900 -12.94 -18.83 -25.42
CA LYS A 900 -13.64 -19.77 -24.53
C LYS A 900 -13.94 -21.11 -25.21
N GLU A 901 -14.34 -21.11 -26.47
CA GLU A 901 -14.64 -22.31 -27.26
C GLU A 901 -13.35 -23.11 -27.53
N ALA A 902 -12.25 -22.45 -27.88
CA ALA A 902 -10.93 -23.06 -27.97
C ALA A 902 -10.52 -23.71 -26.64
N ALA A 903 -10.68 -22.99 -25.52
CA ALA A 903 -10.42 -23.52 -24.18
C ALA A 903 -11.36 -24.67 -23.75
N LEU A 904 -12.50 -24.87 -24.42
CA LEU A 904 -13.46 -25.95 -24.14
C LEU A 904 -13.29 -27.19 -25.02
N VAL A 905 -12.64 -27.07 -26.20
CA VAL A 905 -12.49 -28.18 -27.17
C VAL A 905 -11.23 -29.03 -26.92
N GLY A 906 -10.18 -28.45 -26.32
CA GLY A 906 -9.06 -29.18 -25.73
C GLY A 906 -7.71 -29.02 -26.44
N ASN A 907 -6.66 -29.03 -25.62
CA ASN A 907 -5.24 -28.78 -25.88
C ASN A 907 -4.87 -27.33 -26.32
N ASP A 908 -3.84 -26.82 -25.64
CA ASP A 908 -3.09 -25.57 -25.76
C ASP A 908 -3.70 -24.16 -25.52
N ASP A 909 -2.97 -23.45 -24.65
CA ASP A 909 -2.51 -22.06 -24.77
C ASP A 909 -3.52 -20.96 -25.05
N ASN A 910 -4.41 -20.68 -24.09
CA ASN A 910 -4.96 -19.33 -23.88
C ASN A 910 -5.42 -19.07 -22.42
N VAL A 911 -4.58 -19.38 -21.42
CA VAL A 911 -4.80 -18.90 -20.04
C VAL A 911 -4.26 -17.47 -19.91
N LEU A 912 -5.04 -16.50 -20.39
CA LEU A 912 -4.95 -15.10 -19.93
C LEU A 912 -6.25 -14.30 -20.14
N PHE A 913 -7.40 -14.98 -19.96
CA PHE A 913 -8.69 -14.32 -19.69
C PHE A 913 -8.90 -14.05 -18.18
N GLU A 914 -7.83 -14.10 -17.37
CA GLU A 914 -7.89 -14.08 -15.90
C GLU A 914 -7.96 -12.68 -15.28
N TYR A 915 -7.82 -11.61 -16.08
CA TYR A 915 -7.90 -10.21 -15.62
C TYR A 915 -9.20 -9.49 -16.02
N LEU A 916 -10.29 -10.25 -16.15
CA LEU A 916 -11.54 -9.77 -16.76
C LEU A 916 -12.72 -9.69 -15.81
N GLY A 917 -12.82 -8.58 -15.09
CA GLY A 917 -14.07 -8.19 -14.41
C GLY A 917 -13.92 -7.30 -13.18
N HIS A 918 -12.74 -7.16 -12.61
CA HIS A 918 -12.54 -6.22 -11.51
C HIS A 918 -12.31 -4.81 -12.02
N ARG A 919 -13.18 -3.88 -11.60
CA ARG A 919 -12.83 -2.46 -11.52
C ARG A 919 -11.49 -2.37 -10.78
N GLU A 920 -10.56 -1.57 -11.29
CA GLU A 920 -9.28 -1.27 -10.64
C GLU A 920 -9.51 -0.50 -9.33
N TYR A 921 -9.98 -1.20 -8.30
CA TYR A 921 -9.96 -0.75 -6.92
C TYR A 921 -8.52 -0.82 -6.42
N ILE A 922 -7.74 0.16 -6.88
CA ILE A 922 -6.41 0.42 -6.36
C ILE A 922 -6.61 1.16 -5.03
N ASP A 923 -5.97 0.62 -4.00
CA ASP A 923 -5.96 1.16 -2.66
C ASP A 923 -5.42 2.59 -2.67
N THR A 924 -6.33 3.58 -2.55
CA THR A 924 -5.95 4.99 -2.34
C THR A 924 -5.64 5.26 -0.87
N LEU A 925 -4.83 4.39 -0.26
CA LEU A 925 -3.92 4.83 0.79
C LEU A 925 -3.00 5.87 0.16
N GLN A 926 -3.37 7.15 0.34
CA GLN A 926 -2.48 8.27 0.03
C GLN A 926 -1.11 7.96 0.63
N MET A 927 -0.04 8.11 -0.17
CA MET A 927 1.30 8.14 0.40
C MET A 927 1.27 9.15 1.54
N PRO A 928 1.66 8.78 2.78
CA PRO A 928 1.60 9.69 3.91
C PRO A 928 2.45 10.90 3.56
N LEU A 929 1.79 12.06 3.42
CA LEU A 929 2.31 13.34 2.87
C LEU A 929 3.83 13.37 2.87
N GLN A 930 4.45 13.04 1.72
CA GLN A 930 5.90 13.13 1.63
C GLN A 930 6.27 14.59 1.87
N PRO A 931 7.09 14.90 2.89
CA PRO A 931 7.41 16.27 3.19
C PRO A 931 8.29 16.82 2.07
N LEU A 932 7.90 17.98 1.52
CA LEU A 932 8.61 18.77 0.50
C LEU A 932 8.42 18.31 -0.96
N SER A 933 7.18 18.38 -1.47
CA SER A 933 6.94 18.54 -2.92
C SER A 933 6.88 20.03 -3.26
N ASP A 934 7.57 20.48 -4.32
CA ASP A 934 7.63 21.92 -4.67
C ASP A 934 6.28 22.55 -5.05
N ASN A 935 5.30 21.73 -5.48
CA ASN A 935 3.93 22.10 -5.81
C ASN A 935 2.95 21.01 -5.31
N LEU A 936 1.73 21.39 -4.94
CA LEU A 936 0.63 20.44 -4.65
C LEU A 936 -0.10 19.94 -5.92
N ASP A 937 -0.71 18.75 -5.83
CA ASP A 937 -1.58 18.15 -6.84
C ASP A 937 -3.06 18.59 -6.72
N SER A 938 -3.85 18.38 -7.78
CA SER A 938 -5.27 18.78 -7.83
C SER A 938 -6.12 18.05 -6.77
N GLY A 939 -5.78 16.79 -6.46
CA GLY A 939 -6.46 16.01 -5.42
C GLY A 939 -6.31 16.63 -4.03
N THR A 940 -5.13 17.16 -3.70
CA THR A 940 -4.88 17.86 -2.45
C THR A 940 -5.62 19.19 -2.38
N TYR A 941 -5.64 19.98 -3.47
CA TYR A 941 -6.46 21.20 -3.52
C TYR A 941 -7.96 20.89 -3.35
N ALA A 942 -8.49 19.84 -3.99
CA ALA A 942 -9.89 19.46 -3.86
C ALA A 942 -10.31 19.15 -2.42
N ILE A 943 -9.48 18.39 -1.68
CA ILE A 943 -9.74 18.08 -0.26
C ILE A 943 -9.80 19.35 0.60
N PHE A 944 -8.93 20.34 0.32
CA PHE A 944 -8.99 21.63 1.01
C PHE A 944 -10.16 22.50 0.54
N GLU A 945 -10.60 22.37 -0.71
CA GLU A 945 -11.70 23.14 -1.31
C GLU A 945 -13.09 22.67 -0.86
N GLU A 946 -13.23 21.41 -0.45
CA GLU A 946 -14.48 20.83 0.08
C GLU A 946 -14.80 21.24 1.54
N ASP A 947 -13.89 21.91 2.25
CA ASP A 947 -14.13 22.40 3.62
C ASP A 947 -15.07 23.62 3.63
N SER A 948 -16.38 23.35 3.62
CA SER A 948 -17.41 24.38 3.67
C SER A 948 -17.30 25.28 4.91
N VAL A 949 -16.89 24.75 6.06
CA VAL A 949 -16.77 25.51 7.31
C VAL A 949 -15.68 26.58 7.20
N LYS A 950 -14.52 26.22 6.64
CA LYS A 950 -13.45 27.18 6.34
C LYS A 950 -13.96 28.28 5.42
N TYR A 951 -14.58 27.91 4.29
CA TYR A 951 -14.98 28.86 3.27
C TYR A 951 -16.14 29.78 3.67
N ASP A 952 -17.10 29.29 4.45
CA ASP A 952 -18.16 30.13 5.01
C ASP A 952 -17.59 31.19 5.97
N LEU A 953 -16.61 30.83 6.81
CA LEU A 953 -15.93 31.77 7.70
C LEU A 953 -15.11 32.83 6.93
N TYR A 954 -14.39 32.44 5.88
CA TYR A 954 -13.72 33.41 5.00
C TYR A 954 -14.73 34.34 4.31
N ARG A 955 -15.87 33.81 3.83
CA ARG A 955 -16.93 34.59 3.20
C ARG A 955 -17.51 35.65 4.15
N GLU A 956 -17.84 35.27 5.39
CA GLU A 956 -18.30 36.21 6.42
C GLU A 956 -17.26 37.28 6.75
N ALA A 957 -16.00 36.89 6.94
CA ALA A 957 -14.90 37.81 7.22
C ALA A 957 -14.67 38.83 6.08
N ILE A 958 -14.70 38.38 4.82
CA ILE A 958 -14.55 39.25 3.64
C ILE A 958 -15.72 40.23 3.55
N CYS A 959 -16.96 39.80 3.79
CA CYS A 959 -18.14 40.68 3.78
C CYS A 959 -18.01 41.80 4.83
N HIS A 960 -17.63 41.46 6.07
CA HIS A 960 -17.45 42.46 7.13
C HIS A 960 -16.24 43.38 6.90
N ALA A 961 -15.13 42.86 6.38
CA ALA A 961 -13.97 43.67 6.03
C ALA A 961 -14.28 44.72 4.94
N ILE A 962 -15.11 44.37 3.95
CA ILE A 962 -15.59 45.32 2.95
C ILE A 962 -16.48 46.40 3.60
N GLU A 963 -17.42 46.02 4.47
CA GLU A 963 -18.27 46.96 5.20
C GLU A 963 -17.46 47.94 6.07
N ASP A 964 -16.34 47.50 6.65
CA ASP A 964 -15.46 48.35 7.45
C ASP A 964 -14.50 49.21 6.60
N LEU A 965 -13.94 48.68 5.51
CA LEU A 965 -13.10 49.47 4.59
C LEU A 965 -13.86 50.62 3.93
N VAL A 966 -15.13 50.42 3.56
CA VAL A 966 -15.96 51.51 3.02
C VAL A 966 -16.13 52.67 4.02
N LYS A 967 -16.17 52.38 5.33
CA LYS A 967 -16.20 53.42 6.38
C LYS A 967 -14.86 54.17 6.53
N ILE A 968 -13.75 53.53 6.15
CA ILE A 968 -12.38 54.06 6.28
C ILE A 968 -11.97 54.89 5.06
N VAL A 969 -12.30 54.44 3.85
CA VAL A 969 -11.85 55.08 2.59
C VAL A 969 -12.75 56.27 2.19
N GLY A 970 -14.03 56.28 2.60
CA GLY A 970 -14.94 57.40 2.36
C GLY A 970 -15.57 57.40 0.96
N GLU A 971 -15.77 58.58 0.37
CA GLU A 971 -16.46 58.73 -0.93
C GLU A 971 -15.66 58.22 -2.14
N GLU A 972 -14.36 57.95 -2.00
CA GLU A 972 -13.54 57.33 -3.07
C GLU A 972 -13.68 55.80 -3.07
N GLN A 973 -14.65 55.29 -3.83
CA GLN A 973 -15.09 53.88 -3.76
C GLN A 973 -14.18 52.83 -4.43
N SER A 974 -12.86 53.07 -4.45
CA SER A 974 -11.88 52.16 -5.06
C SER A 974 -10.99 51.51 -3.98
N ILE A 975 -11.14 50.21 -3.77
CA ILE A 975 -10.39 49.45 -2.77
C ILE A 975 -9.41 48.49 -3.48
N VAL A 976 -8.14 48.52 -3.11
CA VAL A 976 -7.11 47.61 -3.65
C VAL A 976 -7.09 46.32 -2.83
N VAL A 977 -7.40 45.18 -3.46
CA VAL A 977 -7.46 43.86 -2.81
C VAL A 977 -6.40 42.92 -3.37
N TYR A 978 -5.61 42.32 -2.49
CA TYR A 978 -4.64 41.28 -2.82
C TYR A 978 -5.06 39.93 -2.24
N LEU A 979 -5.14 38.91 -3.08
CA LEU A 979 -5.18 37.51 -2.67
C LEU A 979 -3.78 36.89 -2.81
N LEU A 980 -3.25 36.34 -1.72
CA LEU A 980 -1.90 35.79 -1.62
C LEU A 980 -1.97 34.27 -1.38
N GLY A 981 -1.30 33.48 -2.23
CA GLY A 981 -1.50 32.04 -2.26
C GLY A 981 -2.91 31.73 -2.76
N ALA A 982 -3.21 32.16 -3.99
CA ALA A 982 -4.56 32.14 -4.52
C ALA A 982 -5.08 30.74 -4.85
N GLY A 983 -4.19 29.74 -5.00
CA GLY A 983 -4.55 28.37 -5.37
C GLY A 983 -5.37 28.34 -6.66
N ARG A 984 -6.44 27.54 -6.69
CA ARG A 984 -7.40 27.54 -7.81
C ARG A 984 -8.37 28.73 -7.81
N GLY A 985 -8.20 29.71 -6.93
CA GLY A 985 -9.02 30.92 -6.83
C GLY A 985 -10.44 30.81 -6.24
N PRO A 986 -10.78 29.87 -5.32
CA PRO A 986 -12.08 29.88 -4.65
C PRO A 986 -12.29 31.16 -3.82
N LEU A 987 -11.27 31.64 -3.08
CA LEU A 987 -11.38 32.90 -2.35
C LEU A 987 -11.49 34.12 -3.28
N MET A 988 -10.87 34.12 -4.46
CA MET A 988 -11.02 35.23 -5.42
C MET A 988 -12.48 35.34 -5.91
N GLN A 989 -13.12 34.19 -6.16
CA GLN A 989 -14.54 34.13 -6.47
C GLN A 989 -15.39 34.70 -5.31
N MET A 990 -15.07 34.38 -4.05
CA MET A 990 -15.77 34.94 -2.89
C MET A 990 -15.59 36.46 -2.73
N ILE A 991 -14.41 37.00 -3.02
CA ILE A 991 -14.15 38.45 -2.99
C ILE A 991 -15.03 39.18 -4.01
N ILE A 992 -15.16 38.62 -5.22
CA ILE A 992 -16.03 39.16 -6.28
C ILE A 992 -17.51 39.05 -5.88
N GLU A 993 -17.94 37.91 -5.35
CA GLU A 993 -19.32 37.72 -4.87
C GLU A 993 -19.65 38.67 -3.70
N ALA A 994 -18.71 38.97 -2.81
CA ALA A 994 -18.91 39.91 -1.71
C ALA A 994 -19.07 41.36 -2.19
N GLU A 995 -18.34 41.78 -3.23
CA GLU A 995 -18.56 43.06 -3.92
C GLU A 995 -19.95 43.13 -4.56
N GLU A 996 -20.37 42.07 -5.26
CA GLU A 996 -21.69 41.99 -5.89
C GLU A 996 -22.83 42.02 -4.84
N LEU A 997 -22.68 41.29 -3.73
CA LEU A 997 -23.63 41.29 -2.60
C LEU A 997 -23.71 42.64 -1.89
N PHE A 998 -22.59 43.32 -1.69
CA PHE A 998 -22.55 44.67 -1.09
C PHE A 998 -23.26 45.69 -1.99
N ASN A 999 -22.96 45.66 -3.30
CA ASN A 999 -23.60 46.52 -4.29
C ASN A 999 -25.10 46.21 -4.45
N ALA A 1000 -25.52 44.94 -4.37
CA ALA A 1000 -26.93 44.56 -4.44
C ALA A 1000 -27.77 45.03 -3.24
N LYS A 1001 -27.18 45.10 -2.04
CA LYS A 1001 -27.82 45.68 -0.84
C LYS A 1001 -27.97 47.21 -0.93
N SER A 1002 -27.18 47.87 -1.77
CA SER A 1002 -27.04 49.33 -1.82
C SER A 1002 -27.99 49.96 -2.86
N CYS A 1003 -29.17 50.38 -2.44
CA CYS A 1003 -30.24 50.85 -3.35
C CYS A 1003 -29.95 52.16 -4.13
N ASN A 1004 -28.86 52.87 -3.85
CA ASN A 1004 -28.53 54.14 -4.51
C ASN A 1004 -27.62 53.94 -5.72
N ARG A 1005 -28.22 54.04 -6.91
CA ARG A 1005 -27.62 53.76 -8.24
C ARG A 1005 -26.47 54.67 -8.71
N ARG A 1006 -25.88 55.48 -7.84
CA ARG A 1006 -24.81 56.45 -8.19
C ARG A 1006 -23.43 56.07 -7.66
N ASP A 1007 -23.38 55.32 -6.57
CA ASP A 1007 -22.16 55.11 -5.80
C ASP A 1007 -21.94 53.60 -5.60
N LEU A 1008 -21.46 52.90 -6.65
CA LEU A 1008 -21.13 51.48 -6.61
C LEU A 1008 -19.68 51.25 -6.17
N LEU A 1009 -19.49 50.37 -5.19
CA LEU A 1009 -18.17 49.90 -4.76
C LEU A 1009 -17.45 49.20 -5.91
N LYS A 1010 -16.17 49.53 -6.09
CA LYS A 1010 -15.30 48.91 -7.09
C LYS A 1010 -14.00 48.40 -6.46
N LEU A 1011 -13.76 47.09 -6.57
CA LEU A 1011 -12.53 46.44 -6.14
C LEU A 1011 -11.52 46.37 -7.31
N GLU A 1012 -10.27 46.78 -7.04
CA GLU A 1012 -9.11 46.44 -7.87
C GLU A 1012 -8.49 45.15 -7.36
N LEU A 1013 -8.55 44.09 -8.16
CA LEU A 1013 -8.25 42.72 -7.72
C LEU A 1013 -6.89 42.26 -8.22
N TYR A 1014 -6.02 41.85 -7.29
CA TYR A 1014 -4.71 41.26 -7.55
C TYR A 1014 -4.66 39.85 -6.96
N SER A 1015 -4.14 38.89 -7.72
CA SER A 1015 -4.05 37.48 -7.33
C SER A 1015 -2.62 37.01 -7.50
N MET A 1016 -1.98 36.52 -6.44
CA MET A 1016 -0.59 36.08 -6.48
C MET A 1016 -0.45 34.59 -6.20
N GLU A 1017 0.29 33.91 -7.06
CA GLU A 1017 0.49 32.47 -7.05
C GLU A 1017 1.85 32.14 -7.71
N LYS A 1018 2.57 31.15 -7.18
CA LYS A 1018 3.84 30.64 -7.72
C LYS A 1018 3.66 29.28 -8.39
N ASN A 1019 2.72 28.47 -7.91
CA ASN A 1019 2.47 27.15 -8.44
C ASN A 1019 1.96 27.28 -9.89
N ALA A 1020 2.84 26.96 -10.85
CA ALA A 1020 2.57 27.06 -12.27
C ALA A 1020 1.32 26.28 -12.71
N HIS A 1021 0.98 25.20 -12.00
CA HIS A 1021 -0.23 24.42 -12.27
C HIS A 1021 -1.50 25.17 -11.84
N ALA A 1022 -1.47 25.83 -10.67
CA ALA A 1022 -2.60 26.63 -10.17
C ALA A 1022 -2.78 27.96 -10.94
N ILE A 1023 -1.69 28.55 -11.46
CA ILE A 1023 -1.74 29.75 -12.31
C ILE A 1023 -2.60 29.52 -13.56
N VAL A 1024 -2.49 28.35 -14.21
CA VAL A 1024 -3.34 27.98 -15.35
C VAL A 1024 -4.83 28.08 -14.98
N THR A 1025 -5.18 27.56 -13.80
CA THR A 1025 -6.55 27.63 -13.26
C THR A 1025 -7.03 29.06 -13.03
N LEU A 1026 -6.18 29.91 -12.45
CA LEU A 1026 -6.48 31.33 -12.25
C LEU A 1026 -6.67 32.08 -13.57
N GLN A 1027 -5.82 31.82 -14.57
CA GLN A 1027 -5.89 32.47 -15.89
C GLN A 1027 -7.20 32.13 -16.62
N PHE A 1028 -7.61 30.85 -16.61
CA PHE A 1028 -8.90 30.42 -17.14
C PHE A 1028 -10.07 31.10 -16.42
N ARG A 1029 -10.10 31.03 -15.07
CA ARG A 1029 -11.18 31.66 -14.28
C ARG A 1029 -11.27 33.15 -14.53
N ASN A 1030 -10.14 33.83 -14.64
CA ASN A 1030 -10.09 35.26 -14.93
C ASN A 1030 -10.74 35.59 -16.28
N LYS A 1031 -10.37 34.86 -17.34
CA LYS A 1031 -10.86 35.09 -18.71
C LYS A 1031 -12.37 34.83 -18.84
N TYR A 1032 -12.88 33.73 -18.29
CA TYR A 1032 -14.26 33.29 -18.55
C TYR A 1032 -15.25 33.62 -17.42
N HIS A 1033 -14.85 33.53 -16.15
CA HIS A 1033 -15.74 33.78 -15.00
C HIS A 1033 -15.60 35.21 -14.47
N TRP A 1034 -14.38 35.74 -14.32
CA TRP A 1034 -14.13 37.06 -13.74
C TRP A 1034 -14.03 38.20 -14.76
N LYS A 1035 -14.36 37.95 -16.04
CA LYS A 1035 -14.42 38.97 -17.12
C LYS A 1035 -13.12 39.78 -17.26
N SER A 1036 -11.98 39.11 -17.07
CA SER A 1036 -10.62 39.69 -17.07
C SER A 1036 -10.39 40.81 -16.05
N ARG A 1037 -11.13 40.83 -14.94
CA ARG A 1037 -10.99 41.85 -13.87
C ARG A 1037 -9.78 41.67 -12.96
N VAL A 1038 -9.25 40.45 -12.83
CA VAL A 1038 -8.21 40.11 -11.86
C VAL A 1038 -6.82 40.24 -12.51
N ARG A 1039 -5.89 40.89 -11.84
CA ARG A 1039 -4.47 40.93 -12.24
C ARG A 1039 -3.73 39.78 -11.57
N ILE A 1040 -3.37 38.77 -12.36
CA ILE A 1040 -2.60 37.61 -11.89
C ILE A 1040 -1.12 37.98 -11.89
N ILE A 1041 -0.45 37.78 -10.76
CA ILE A 1041 0.97 38.01 -10.56
C ILE A 1041 1.63 36.65 -10.36
N GLU A 1042 2.38 36.21 -11.37
CA GLU A 1042 3.10 34.94 -11.34
C GLU A 1042 4.39 35.09 -10.52
N GLY A 1043 4.58 34.17 -9.57
CA GLY A 1043 5.79 33.99 -8.79
C GLY A 1043 5.62 34.12 -7.28
N ASP A 1044 6.70 33.81 -6.58
CA ASP A 1044 6.81 33.71 -5.12
C ASP A 1044 6.39 34.99 -4.39
N MET A 1045 5.42 34.89 -3.48
CA MET A 1045 4.83 36.04 -2.76
C MET A 1045 5.86 36.80 -1.92
N ARG A 1046 6.99 36.17 -1.57
CA ARG A 1046 8.09 36.81 -0.84
C ARG A 1046 8.74 37.97 -1.62
N LYS A 1047 8.64 37.97 -2.95
CA LYS A 1047 9.20 39.00 -3.84
C LYS A 1047 8.24 40.15 -4.15
N LEU A 1048 7.00 40.11 -3.64
CA LEU A 1048 5.96 41.11 -3.95
C LEU A 1048 6.35 42.52 -3.51
N SER A 1049 6.93 42.64 -2.32
CA SER A 1049 7.29 43.91 -1.69
C SER A 1049 8.30 44.71 -2.51
N GLU A 1050 9.24 44.04 -3.19
CA GLU A 1050 10.19 44.68 -4.11
C GLU A 1050 9.47 45.28 -5.32
N LYS A 1051 8.53 44.55 -5.93
CA LYS A 1051 7.76 45.00 -7.10
C LYS A 1051 6.86 46.21 -6.75
N VAL A 1052 6.21 46.19 -5.59
CA VAL A 1052 5.38 47.33 -5.10
C VAL A 1052 6.23 48.56 -4.81
N LYS A 1053 7.38 48.42 -4.13
CA LYS A 1053 8.32 49.54 -3.88
C LYS A 1053 8.96 50.09 -5.15
N ALA A 1054 9.16 49.25 -6.17
CA ALA A 1054 9.60 49.66 -7.50
C ALA A 1054 8.51 50.38 -8.31
N GLY A 1055 7.30 50.58 -7.75
CA GLY A 1055 6.19 51.28 -8.40
C GLY A 1055 5.43 50.46 -9.44
N GLN A 1056 5.63 49.13 -9.50
CA GLN A 1056 4.98 48.28 -10.50
C GLN A 1056 3.51 47.99 -10.17
N PHE A 1057 3.15 48.00 -8.87
CA PHE A 1057 1.80 47.71 -8.38
C PHE A 1057 1.45 48.62 -7.17
N PRO A 1058 0.16 48.95 -6.94
CA PRO A 1058 -0.26 49.76 -5.79
C PRO A 1058 -0.24 48.96 -4.47
N PRO A 1059 -0.07 49.61 -3.30
CA PRO A 1059 -0.15 48.94 -2.00
C PRO A 1059 -1.60 48.51 -1.66
N PRO A 1060 -1.79 47.40 -0.92
CA PRO A 1060 -3.11 46.85 -0.59
C PRO A 1060 -3.89 47.63 0.49
N ASP A 1061 -5.21 47.69 0.33
CA ASP A 1061 -6.18 48.10 1.36
C ASP A 1061 -6.84 46.88 2.03
N LEU A 1062 -6.98 45.77 1.30
CA LEU A 1062 -7.37 44.47 1.82
C LEU A 1062 -6.36 43.40 1.39
N VAL A 1063 -5.92 42.56 2.32
CA VAL A 1063 -5.13 41.36 2.06
C VAL A 1063 -5.93 40.14 2.50
N VAL A 1064 -6.10 39.18 1.61
CA VAL A 1064 -6.66 37.86 1.89
C VAL A 1064 -5.57 36.83 1.60
N SER A 1065 -5.43 35.82 2.45
CA SER A 1065 -4.43 34.75 2.27
C SER A 1065 -5.00 33.40 2.68
N GLU A 1066 -4.83 32.39 1.82
CA GLU A 1066 -5.26 31.02 2.12
C GLU A 1066 -4.09 30.16 2.61
N LEU A 1067 -3.58 30.46 3.80
CA LEU A 1067 -2.47 29.74 4.42
C LEU A 1067 -2.91 28.35 4.94
N LEU A 1068 -3.04 27.39 4.03
CA LEU A 1068 -3.31 25.99 4.36
C LEU A 1068 -2.15 25.43 5.19
N GLY A 1069 -2.41 25.02 6.43
CA GLY A 1069 -1.38 24.60 7.41
C GLY A 1069 -0.70 23.25 7.09
N SER A 1070 -0.06 23.14 5.92
CA SER A 1070 0.52 21.92 5.37
C SER A 1070 2.04 21.94 5.46
N PHE A 1071 2.62 20.85 5.98
CA PHE A 1071 4.06 20.57 5.91
C PHE A 1071 4.54 20.12 4.51
N GLY A 1072 3.65 20.13 3.50
CA GLY A 1072 3.89 19.58 2.17
C GLY A 1072 4.37 20.59 1.10
N ASP A 1073 4.08 21.88 1.25
CA ASP A 1073 4.39 22.93 0.27
C ASP A 1073 5.18 24.09 0.93
N ASN A 1074 6.06 24.74 0.17
CA ASN A 1074 6.82 25.89 0.62
C ASN A 1074 6.07 27.23 0.55
N GLU A 1075 4.87 27.32 -0.05
CA GLU A 1075 4.11 28.57 -0.20
C GLU A 1075 3.08 28.83 0.90
N LEU A 1076 2.53 27.76 1.52
CA LEU A 1076 1.35 27.84 2.39
C LEU A 1076 1.69 28.09 3.88
N SER A 1077 2.97 28.29 4.18
CA SER A 1077 3.45 28.58 5.54
C SER A 1077 3.32 30.09 5.88
N PRO A 1078 2.93 30.46 7.11
CA PRO A 1078 2.68 31.86 7.46
C PRO A 1078 3.87 32.81 7.28
N GLU A 1079 5.09 32.28 7.38
CA GLU A 1079 6.35 32.98 7.19
C GLU A 1079 6.50 33.56 5.76
N CYS A 1080 5.69 33.11 4.79
CA CYS A 1080 5.63 33.69 3.45
C CYS A 1080 5.05 35.12 3.43
N LEU A 1081 4.26 35.50 4.43
CA LEU A 1081 3.65 36.84 4.52
C LEU A 1081 4.56 37.89 5.16
N ASP A 1082 5.65 37.49 5.84
CA ASP A 1082 6.56 38.39 6.57
C ASP A 1082 7.05 39.57 5.71
N SER A 1083 7.46 39.27 4.48
CA SER A 1083 7.96 40.23 3.49
C SER A 1083 6.90 41.22 2.99
N ILE A 1084 5.61 40.92 3.17
CA ILE A 1084 4.50 41.77 2.69
C ILE A 1084 4.09 42.80 3.76
N THR A 1085 4.50 42.59 5.02
CA THR A 1085 4.17 43.50 6.13
C THR A 1085 4.73 44.93 6.02
N ASP A 1086 5.63 45.24 5.06
CA ASP A 1086 6.09 46.62 4.83
C ASP A 1086 5.39 47.37 3.71
N ILE A 1087 4.47 46.73 2.99
CA ILE A 1087 3.61 47.40 2.00
C ILE A 1087 2.17 47.62 2.51
N LEU A 1088 1.87 47.17 3.74
CA LEU A 1088 0.59 47.40 4.40
C LEU A 1088 0.50 48.84 4.93
N ARG A 1089 -0.68 49.46 4.78
CA ARG A 1089 -1.04 50.74 5.41
C ARG A 1089 -1.55 50.48 6.84
N PRO A 1090 -1.53 51.47 7.75
CA PRO A 1090 -2.17 51.34 9.07
C PRO A 1090 -3.68 51.05 9.02
N THR A 1091 -4.31 51.30 7.87
CA THR A 1091 -5.72 51.06 7.55
C THR A 1091 -5.98 49.74 6.82
N THR A 1092 -4.94 49.00 6.41
CA THR A 1092 -5.10 47.76 5.64
C THR A 1092 -5.69 46.65 6.52
N ILE A 1093 -6.78 46.03 6.09
CA ILE A 1093 -7.33 44.84 6.74
C ILE A 1093 -6.62 43.59 6.19
N SER A 1094 -6.32 42.62 7.06
CA SER A 1094 -5.75 41.32 6.70
C SER A 1094 -6.68 40.19 7.14
N ILE A 1095 -6.92 39.22 6.27
CA ILE A 1095 -7.74 38.02 6.52
C ILE A 1095 -6.89 36.77 6.23
N PRO A 1096 -6.65 35.91 7.25
CA PRO A 1096 -6.99 36.10 8.66
C PRO A 1096 -6.15 37.22 9.32
N GLN A 1097 -6.70 37.88 10.35
CA GLN A 1097 -5.99 38.94 11.09
C GLN A 1097 -4.81 38.39 11.89
N GLN A 1098 -4.94 37.16 12.38
CA GLN A 1098 -3.90 36.41 13.08
C GLN A 1098 -3.90 34.99 12.55
N TYR A 1099 -2.72 34.45 12.28
CA TYR A 1099 -2.54 33.04 12.01
C TYR A 1099 -1.87 32.38 13.21
N THR A 1100 -2.41 31.25 13.66
CA THR A 1100 -1.74 30.38 14.62
C THR A 1100 -1.54 29.02 13.95
N SER A 1101 -0.28 28.61 13.79
CA SER A 1101 0.06 27.27 13.31
C SER A 1101 -0.35 26.25 14.37
N TYR A 1102 -1.55 25.68 14.21
CA TYR A 1102 -2.06 24.61 15.07
C TYR A 1102 -1.33 23.30 14.76
N VAL A 1103 -0.11 23.20 15.27
CA VAL A 1103 0.59 21.91 15.39
C VAL A 1103 -0.05 21.15 16.54
N ALA A 1104 -1.15 20.45 16.26
CA ALA A 1104 -1.41 19.21 16.98
C ALA A 1104 -0.15 18.34 16.84
N PRO A 1105 0.35 17.71 17.91
CA PRO A 1105 1.62 16.99 17.85
C PRO A 1105 1.51 15.84 16.85
N ILE A 1106 2.08 16.04 15.67
CA ILE A 1106 2.47 14.96 14.76
C ILE A 1106 3.25 13.98 15.63
N GLN A 1107 2.77 12.74 15.75
CA GLN A 1107 3.23 11.76 16.75
C GLN A 1107 4.72 11.37 16.61
N SER A 1108 5.41 11.90 15.59
CA SER A 1108 6.86 11.89 15.46
C SER A 1108 7.54 12.78 16.52
N VAL A 1109 7.79 12.19 17.69
CA VAL A 1109 8.71 12.71 18.72
C VAL A 1109 10.06 13.11 18.11
N ARG A 1110 10.50 12.43 17.05
CA ARG A 1110 11.72 12.71 16.28
C ARG A 1110 11.70 14.08 15.58
N LEU A 1111 10.54 14.50 15.04
CA LEU A 1111 10.39 15.83 14.43
C LEU A 1111 10.41 16.92 15.52
N HIS A 1112 9.65 16.72 16.60
CA HIS A 1112 9.61 17.62 17.76
C HIS A 1112 11.01 17.80 18.38
N GLN A 1113 11.76 16.71 18.59
CA GLN A 1113 13.13 16.79 19.11
C GLN A 1113 14.12 17.44 18.14
N LYS A 1114 13.98 17.25 16.81
CA LYS A 1114 14.79 18.00 15.83
C LYS A 1114 14.56 19.51 15.95
N VAL A 1115 13.30 19.95 16.01
CA VAL A 1115 12.94 21.38 16.19
C VAL A 1115 13.46 21.93 17.53
N LEU A 1116 13.39 21.14 18.62
CA LEU A 1116 13.95 21.48 19.93
C LEU A 1116 15.48 21.60 19.93
N CYS A 1117 16.19 20.72 19.21
CA CYS A 1117 17.64 20.79 19.09
C CYS A 1117 18.10 22.02 18.29
N CYS A 1118 17.38 22.38 17.22
CA CYS A 1118 17.68 23.58 16.42
C CYS A 1118 17.34 24.90 17.14
N SER A 1119 16.50 24.89 18.18
CA SER A 1119 16.03 26.10 18.89
C SER A 1119 16.80 26.43 20.18
N GLY A 1120 17.88 25.71 20.48
CA GLY A 1120 18.88 26.13 21.49
C GLY A 1120 18.34 26.29 22.90
N GLY A 1121 17.36 25.47 23.32
CA GLY A 1121 16.88 25.42 24.70
C GLY A 1121 15.91 26.52 25.15
N THR A 1122 15.55 27.48 24.29
CA THR A 1122 14.37 28.34 24.50
C THR A 1122 13.16 27.71 23.83
N LYS A 1123 11.98 27.76 24.46
CA LYS A 1123 10.72 27.35 23.81
C LYS A 1123 10.55 28.12 22.50
N TYR A 1124 10.38 27.39 21.40
CA TYR A 1124 10.22 27.95 20.05
C TYR A 1124 9.13 29.03 20.00
N PHE A 1125 8.01 28.81 20.70
CA PHE A 1125 6.87 29.73 20.81
C PHE A 1125 7.06 30.95 21.74
N GLU A 1126 8.12 31.00 22.56
CA GLU A 1126 8.44 32.18 23.40
C GLU A 1126 9.46 33.12 22.73
N ARG A 1127 10.07 32.68 21.62
CA ARG A 1127 10.69 33.61 20.67
C ARG A 1127 9.56 34.22 19.84
N GLY A 1128 9.27 35.49 20.04
CA GLY A 1128 8.69 36.27 18.95
C GLY A 1128 9.65 36.16 17.76
N PHE A 1129 9.17 35.69 16.61
CA PHE A 1129 9.99 35.65 15.40
C PHE A 1129 10.54 37.05 15.14
N PRO A 1130 11.85 37.22 14.89
CA PRO A 1130 12.35 38.43 14.26
C PRO A 1130 11.79 38.45 12.84
N GLY A 1131 10.66 39.13 12.66
CA GLY A 1131 9.98 39.18 11.38
C GLY A 1131 10.87 39.78 10.30
N ARG A 1132 10.85 39.14 9.12
CA ARG A 1132 11.64 39.42 7.91
C ARG A 1132 13.13 39.05 7.97
N GLY A 1133 13.62 38.63 6.80
CA GLY A 1133 15.05 38.49 6.51
C GLY A 1133 15.81 39.82 6.54
N ARG A 1134 16.20 40.24 7.74
CA ARG A 1134 17.24 41.22 8.05
C ARG A 1134 17.92 40.72 9.34
N LEU A 1135 19.21 40.44 9.39
CA LEU A 1135 20.32 40.83 8.51
C LEU A 1135 21.18 39.60 8.16
N GLU A 1136 21.96 39.67 7.08
CA GLU A 1136 23.02 38.67 6.88
C GLU A 1136 24.08 38.80 7.99
N PRO A 1137 24.52 37.67 8.60
CA PRO A 1137 25.55 37.72 9.61
C PRO A 1137 26.89 38.12 8.99
N VAL A 1138 27.43 39.25 9.43
CA VAL A 1138 28.72 39.78 8.96
C VAL A 1138 29.83 39.04 9.67
N LYS A 1139 30.77 38.49 8.89
CA LYS A 1139 31.96 37.84 9.43
C LYS A 1139 32.94 38.89 9.96
N LEU A 1140 33.20 38.86 11.26
CA LEU A 1140 34.19 39.71 11.93
C LEU A 1140 35.61 39.20 11.66
N GLN A 1141 36.61 40.06 11.88
CA GLN A 1141 38.02 39.76 11.58
C GLN A 1141 38.62 38.63 12.45
N ASP A 1142 37.99 38.30 13.57
CA ASP A 1142 38.35 37.16 14.43
C ASP A 1142 37.75 35.82 13.93
N GLY A 1143 36.98 35.85 12.84
CA GLY A 1143 36.33 34.69 12.24
C GLY A 1143 34.94 34.37 12.81
N THR A 1144 34.48 35.10 13.82
CA THR A 1144 33.10 34.99 14.33
C THR A 1144 32.11 35.70 13.40
N TYR A 1145 30.82 35.44 13.60
CA TYR A 1145 29.74 36.03 12.83
C TYR A 1145 28.85 36.84 13.76
N ALA A 1146 28.62 38.11 13.43
CA ALA A 1146 27.74 39.00 14.17
C ALA A 1146 26.59 39.48 13.28
N LEU A 1147 25.38 39.54 13.85
CA LEU A 1147 24.27 40.29 13.26
C LEU A 1147 24.49 41.79 13.57
N PRO A 1148 24.35 42.69 12.57
CA PRO A 1148 24.39 44.14 12.79
C PRO A 1148 23.38 44.70 13.80
#